data_AF-A0A8T3NAK6-F1
#
_entry.id   AF-A0A8T3NAK6-F1
#
_cell.length_a   1.000
_cell.length_b   1.000
_cell.length_c   1.000
_cell.angle_alpha   90.00
_cell.angle_beta   90.00
_cell.angle_gamma   90.00
#
_symmetry.space_group_name_H-M   'P 1'
#
loop_
_entity.id
_entity.type
_entity.pdbx_description
1 polymer ?
#
loop_
_entity_poly.entity_id
_entity_poly.type
_entity_poly.pdbx_seq_one_letter_code
_entity_poly.pdbx_strand_id
1 'polypeptide(L)'
;MDGPAPRRAGWDFVGRDREMAELVAGLEDARGGQGRLFLIAGEPGIGKTRLAEQLARHATERGARVVWGRCWEGGGAPPYWPWAQIIRTVAESCDDQTLISWLGAGSAFVGQMAPDLAARLGTPAITPIPSIESDAARFYLFEATAGFLKRAAAGQPLLLIVDDLHAADDPSLLLLRYLARDLRGARLLVVGTYRDVDVGRSPGMGHSLGELVREGQLTTLRGLARDHVKELIGDLVGAAPSEAMVLAVHQTTEGNPLFVREAVRLLASADMLEQPGRPGVPIPGSVRALMQQRLAPLSADAVQVLSAAAVVGRDFDLSLVGPACDLPVERVLGAVSEAVALGLVVEESVAPGRYRFSHSLMREVVYETLPIPVRAGLHRAVGEAIERLHGTDSDSHVAELARHFTEVVSVGESARALAYTRRAGDRAMQAHAYEEAVTEYQRALRALEIVSPDEDLRCGLLLDLGAAQVRAGRYPEAKEIHLQAAEIARRLGSPDQLARAALGFGEPQVEGGHVNRQLVALLREALDASSPQDSPLRARLLARLSVELTFSEEVHLTDSLSRQAVELARRLGHVPALGDALDARWMAVWGPDGLDERSGLAGEILSLAQETGDRDLELRGRAQRVTTSLESGDFLAVEADIAVYARLADELRMPVHQWTTTTMRAMRALLQGSFEAAETLAEEAFSLQPERPNAQWAHANAVALLRWEQGRLGELRETWQPLVDRFPRAAFARGWLALADIERGDRDSARRALQILAEQLPVRPRSALWLPGLALASLVSARLDDSDAARRLYPVLRPYGGHVIAMTMEHPVVCFGSASLYLALLATASSCWAEAGDHFEAAIRMHERLGAAPLLARTRYDYARMLIRGGQTADRGPAHELLDRAATTARTTGMAGLSALIVRLLEAAAGEAPSVERDAPAISVPPEPGRDRFQREGEYWTVSYDGVIARLKDSKGLRQIALLLAQPGRELHVTDLETMVSAPARPAASGPGSRVGRGELELRSDFGDAGELLDAEARAAYKARLDELQSELDQAEEFNDPIRAEQARDERAFLVRELERAVGLGGRNRRAASHAERARLNATRAIRAAMVNLAREHPPLGRHLAATIRTGRYCLYTPDPRTPVTWEL
;
A
#
# COMPACT_ATOMS: atom_id res chain seq x y z
N MET A 1 -8.71 -50.94 42.67
CA MET A 1 -8.27 -51.78 41.52
C MET A 1 -8.50 -50.92 40.31
N ASP A 2 -7.55 -50.05 40.06
CA ASP A 2 -7.71 -48.94 39.14
C ASP A 2 -7.10 -49.40 37.82
N GLY A 3 -7.98 -49.77 36.89
CA GLY A 3 -7.57 -50.17 35.55
C GLY A 3 -6.90 -48.99 34.85
N PRO A 4 -5.85 -49.23 34.03
CA PRO A 4 -5.23 -48.15 33.28
C PRO A 4 -6.27 -47.49 32.37
N ALA A 5 -6.22 -46.16 32.28
CA ALA A 5 -7.05 -45.41 31.35
C ALA A 5 -6.82 -45.93 29.91
N PRO A 6 -7.87 -45.94 29.06
CA PRO A 6 -7.74 -46.48 27.71
C PRO A 6 -6.67 -45.72 26.93
N ARG A 7 -5.65 -46.45 26.44
CA ARG A 7 -4.66 -45.91 25.50
C ARG A 7 -5.41 -45.26 24.34
N ARG A 8 -5.13 -43.98 24.05
CA ARG A 8 -5.67 -43.28 22.87
C ARG A 8 -5.25 -44.05 21.62
N ALA A 9 -6.20 -44.70 20.96
CA ALA A 9 -5.92 -45.60 19.86
C ALA A 9 -5.61 -44.81 18.58
N GLY A 10 -4.32 -44.50 18.40
CA GLY A 10 -3.75 -43.95 17.18
C GLY A 10 -3.67 -42.43 17.14
N TRP A 11 -2.44 -41.91 17.23
CA TRP A 11 -1.70 -41.18 16.18
C TRP A 11 -0.52 -40.45 16.86
N ASP A 12 0.64 -40.42 16.21
CA ASP A 12 1.90 -39.86 16.72
C ASP A 12 1.92 -38.31 16.89
N PHE A 13 1.00 -37.74 17.67
CA PHE A 13 0.83 -36.28 17.79
C PHE A 13 0.95 -35.81 19.25
N VAL A 14 2.11 -35.23 19.57
CA VAL A 14 2.56 -34.94 20.94
C VAL A 14 2.79 -33.44 21.13
N GLY A 15 2.38 -32.89 22.29
CA GLY A 15 2.85 -31.60 22.77
C GLY A 15 2.33 -30.36 22.03
N ARG A 16 1.08 -30.43 21.54
CA ARG A 16 0.41 -29.39 20.72
C ARG A 16 -1.03 -29.09 21.16
N ASP A 17 -1.41 -29.52 22.36
CA ASP A 17 -2.79 -29.48 22.86
C ASP A 17 -3.35 -28.05 22.94
N ARG A 18 -2.50 -27.05 23.22
CA ARG A 18 -2.88 -25.63 23.24
C ARG A 18 -3.21 -25.13 21.83
N GLU A 19 -2.29 -25.31 20.88
CA GLU A 19 -2.46 -24.84 19.50
C GLU A 19 -3.65 -25.55 18.82
N MET A 20 -3.86 -26.82 19.14
CA MET A 20 -5.05 -27.57 18.69
C MET A 20 -6.34 -27.03 19.33
N ALA A 21 -6.35 -26.68 20.61
CA ALA A 21 -7.53 -26.12 21.28
C ALA A 21 -7.94 -24.75 20.71
N GLU A 22 -6.98 -23.89 20.37
CA GLU A 22 -7.25 -22.59 19.71
C GLU A 22 -7.91 -22.79 18.33
N LEU A 23 -7.39 -23.72 17.52
CA LEU A 23 -7.95 -24.04 16.20
C LEU A 23 -9.34 -24.69 16.28
N VAL A 24 -9.57 -25.57 17.25
CA VAL A 24 -10.89 -26.21 17.47
C VAL A 24 -11.94 -25.20 17.96
N ALA A 25 -11.56 -24.22 18.77
CA ALA A 25 -12.45 -23.11 19.12
C ALA A 25 -12.85 -22.30 17.86
N GLY A 26 -11.89 -21.99 16.99
CA GLY A 26 -12.15 -21.34 15.71
C GLY A 26 -13.09 -22.14 14.77
N LEU A 27 -13.08 -23.47 14.86
CA LEU A 27 -13.98 -24.34 14.09
C LEU A 27 -15.42 -24.27 14.61
N GLU A 28 -15.65 -24.26 15.92
CA GLU A 28 -17.00 -24.14 16.49
C GLU A 28 -17.58 -22.72 16.29
N ASP A 29 -16.75 -21.68 16.33
CA ASP A 29 -17.14 -20.32 15.91
C ASP A 29 -17.61 -20.30 14.44
N ALA A 30 -16.83 -20.90 13.53
CA ALA A 30 -17.19 -21.01 12.13
C ALA A 30 -18.48 -21.83 11.93
N ARG A 31 -18.70 -22.92 12.70
CA ARG A 31 -19.97 -23.67 12.68
C ARG A 31 -21.16 -22.80 13.13
N GLY A 32 -20.93 -21.90 14.07
CA GLY A 32 -21.87 -20.84 14.49
C GLY A 32 -22.10 -19.71 13.46
N GLY A 33 -21.36 -19.68 12.35
CA GLY A 33 -21.42 -18.61 11.34
C GLY A 33 -20.45 -17.44 11.60
N GLN A 34 -19.52 -17.58 12.54
CA GLN A 34 -18.44 -16.61 12.78
C GLN A 34 -17.15 -17.13 12.14
N GLY A 35 -17.05 -17.01 10.82
CA GLY A 35 -15.85 -17.42 10.07
C GLY A 35 -14.58 -16.70 10.55
N ARG A 36 -13.45 -17.42 10.53
CA ARG A 36 -12.14 -16.94 11.01
C ARG A 36 -11.00 -17.34 10.08
N LEU A 37 -9.95 -16.53 10.05
CA LEU A 37 -8.65 -16.87 9.49
C LEU A 37 -7.66 -17.18 10.63
N PHE A 38 -6.98 -18.32 10.54
CA PHE A 38 -5.79 -18.65 11.32
C PHE A 38 -4.58 -18.78 10.39
N LEU A 39 -3.41 -18.35 10.87
CA LEU A 39 -2.14 -18.49 10.18
C LEU A 39 -1.17 -19.26 11.08
N ILE A 40 -0.73 -20.43 10.63
CA ILE A 40 0.19 -21.30 11.37
C ILE A 40 1.62 -21.02 10.88
N ALA A 41 2.37 -20.36 11.75
CA ALA A 41 3.76 -20.00 11.58
C ALA A 41 4.70 -21.10 12.13
N GLY A 42 5.95 -21.10 11.67
CA GLY A 42 7.06 -21.87 12.21
C GLY A 42 8.01 -22.43 11.15
N GLU A 43 9.06 -23.10 11.58
CA GLU A 43 10.12 -23.64 10.73
C GLU A 43 9.67 -24.79 9.78
N PRO A 44 10.49 -25.17 8.79
CA PRO A 44 10.36 -26.45 8.08
C PRO A 44 10.38 -27.63 9.07
N GLY A 45 9.53 -28.64 8.86
CA GLY A 45 9.46 -29.84 9.71
C GLY A 45 8.79 -29.67 11.10
N ILE A 46 8.53 -28.43 11.55
CA ILE A 46 8.10 -28.12 12.94
C ILE A 46 6.72 -28.69 13.35
N GLY A 47 5.94 -29.17 12.37
CA GLY A 47 4.64 -29.82 12.57
C GLY A 47 3.42 -29.11 11.96
N LYS A 48 3.57 -27.99 11.24
CA LYS A 48 2.45 -27.18 10.68
C LYS A 48 1.38 -28.01 9.97
N THR A 49 1.75 -28.69 8.89
CA THR A 49 0.87 -29.59 8.11
C THR A 49 0.24 -30.67 8.98
N ARG A 50 0.98 -31.27 9.93
CA ARG A 50 0.44 -32.30 10.84
C ARG A 50 -0.58 -31.74 11.85
N LEU A 51 -0.47 -30.48 12.26
CA LEU A 51 -1.49 -29.81 13.07
C LEU A 51 -2.75 -29.51 12.24
N ALA A 52 -2.58 -29.07 10.99
CA ALA A 52 -3.69 -28.86 10.05
C ALA A 52 -4.42 -30.17 9.69
N GLU A 53 -3.69 -31.29 9.51
CA GLU A 53 -4.26 -32.62 9.35
C GLU A 53 -5.03 -33.11 10.61
N GLN A 54 -4.56 -32.74 11.80
CA GLN A 54 -5.25 -33.04 13.06
C GLN A 54 -6.59 -32.32 13.14
N LEU A 55 -6.60 -31.03 12.80
CA LEU A 55 -7.80 -30.23 12.68
C LEU A 55 -8.73 -30.78 11.59
N ALA A 56 -8.20 -31.20 10.44
CA ALA A 56 -8.96 -31.83 9.37
C ALA A 56 -9.68 -33.12 9.80
N ARG A 57 -9.00 -33.98 10.58
CA ARG A 57 -9.60 -35.19 11.15
C ARG A 57 -10.75 -34.82 12.08
N HIS A 58 -10.51 -33.91 13.03
CA HIS A 58 -11.51 -33.44 13.99
C HIS A 58 -12.71 -32.74 13.32
N ALA A 59 -12.46 -31.95 12.27
CA ALA A 59 -13.48 -31.26 11.50
C ALA A 59 -14.40 -32.24 10.76
N THR A 60 -13.82 -33.27 10.14
CA THR A 60 -14.57 -34.37 9.53
C THR A 60 -15.42 -35.12 10.55
N GLU A 61 -14.86 -35.46 11.72
CA GLU A 61 -15.59 -36.09 12.84
C GLU A 61 -16.75 -35.23 13.36
N ARG A 62 -16.62 -33.90 13.32
CA ARG A 62 -17.68 -32.93 13.65
C ARG A 62 -18.68 -32.69 12.50
N GLY A 63 -18.49 -33.31 11.34
CA GLY A 63 -19.35 -33.17 10.17
C GLY A 63 -19.13 -31.92 9.31
N ALA A 64 -18.03 -31.18 9.52
CA ALA A 64 -17.59 -30.14 8.60
C ALA A 64 -16.96 -30.76 7.34
N ARG A 65 -17.07 -30.08 6.20
CA ARG A 65 -16.32 -30.43 4.98
C ARG A 65 -14.91 -29.89 5.12
N VAL A 66 -13.91 -30.68 4.74
CA VAL A 66 -12.52 -30.24 4.68
C VAL A 66 -12.06 -30.20 3.23
N VAL A 67 -11.43 -29.10 2.84
CA VAL A 67 -10.85 -28.91 1.51
C VAL A 67 -9.47 -28.30 1.65
N TRP A 68 -8.53 -28.75 0.80
CA TRP A 68 -7.11 -28.44 0.91
C TRP A 68 -6.59 -27.87 -0.42
N GLY A 69 -6.01 -26.67 -0.37
CA GLY A 69 -5.19 -26.11 -1.45
C GLY A 69 -3.72 -26.13 -1.05
N ARG A 70 -2.84 -26.59 -1.94
CA ARG A 70 -1.39 -26.58 -1.69
C ARG A 70 -0.70 -25.59 -2.60
N CYS A 71 0.08 -24.70 -2.01
CA CYS A 71 1.00 -23.83 -2.72
C CYS A 71 2.18 -24.66 -3.28
N TRP A 72 2.77 -24.22 -4.39
CA TRP A 72 3.65 -25.08 -5.19
C TRP A 72 5.12 -24.65 -5.11
N GLU A 73 5.83 -25.23 -4.13
CA GLU A 73 7.28 -25.04 -3.91
C GLU A 73 8.16 -25.47 -5.12
N GLY A 74 7.59 -26.06 -6.16
CA GLY A 74 8.29 -26.34 -7.42
C GLY A 74 8.46 -25.11 -8.31
N GLY A 75 7.59 -24.09 -8.18
CA GLY A 75 7.43 -22.99 -9.12
C GLY A 75 6.73 -23.39 -10.44
N GLY A 76 6.26 -22.42 -11.21
CA GLY A 76 5.61 -22.68 -12.51
C GLY A 76 4.26 -23.39 -12.42
N ALA A 77 3.54 -23.29 -11.30
CA ALA A 77 2.13 -23.67 -11.26
C ALA A 77 1.27 -22.59 -11.95
N PRO A 78 0.07 -22.92 -12.46
CA PRO A 78 -0.89 -21.92 -12.92
C PRO A 78 -1.22 -20.89 -11.82
N PRO A 79 -1.50 -19.61 -12.15
CA PRO A 79 -1.93 -18.63 -11.15
C PRO A 79 -3.17 -19.10 -10.38
N TYR A 80 -3.31 -18.67 -9.13
CA TYR A 80 -4.37 -19.11 -8.22
C TYR A 80 -4.39 -20.64 -7.94
N TRP A 81 -3.26 -21.34 -8.11
CA TRP A 81 -3.18 -22.81 -7.94
C TRP A 81 -3.83 -23.42 -6.70
N PRO A 82 -3.64 -22.91 -5.46
CA PRO A 82 -4.34 -23.43 -4.28
C PRO A 82 -5.86 -23.28 -4.38
N TRP A 83 -6.35 -22.18 -4.96
CA TRP A 83 -7.78 -21.93 -5.17
C TRP A 83 -8.36 -22.84 -6.23
N ALA A 84 -7.64 -23.09 -7.33
CA ALA A 84 -8.04 -24.03 -8.37
C ALA A 84 -8.24 -25.46 -7.80
N GLN A 85 -7.36 -25.93 -6.90
CA GLN A 85 -7.53 -27.20 -6.18
C GLN A 85 -8.78 -27.21 -5.30
N ILE A 86 -8.97 -26.16 -4.50
CA ILE A 86 -10.11 -26.01 -3.59
C ILE A 86 -11.44 -26.03 -4.37
N ILE A 87 -11.51 -25.28 -5.47
CA ILE A 87 -12.70 -25.19 -6.33
C ILE A 87 -13.07 -26.55 -6.92
N ARG A 88 -12.10 -27.31 -7.45
CA ARG A 88 -12.31 -28.67 -7.98
C ARG A 88 -12.88 -29.61 -6.91
N THR A 89 -12.23 -29.67 -5.75
CA THR A 89 -12.64 -30.57 -4.66
C THR A 89 -14.04 -30.23 -4.11
N VAL A 90 -14.40 -28.93 -4.06
CA VAL A 90 -15.78 -28.52 -3.72
C VAL A 90 -16.76 -28.98 -4.81
N ALA A 91 -16.44 -28.78 -6.09
CA ALA A 91 -17.29 -29.15 -7.22
C ALA A 91 -17.47 -30.68 -7.39
N GLU A 92 -16.46 -31.48 -7.07
CA GLU A 92 -16.53 -32.94 -7.04
C GLU A 92 -17.49 -33.45 -5.95
N SER A 93 -17.70 -32.66 -4.88
CA SER A 93 -18.58 -33.01 -3.76
C SER A 93 -20.07 -32.66 -3.96
N CYS A 94 -20.49 -32.26 -5.18
CA CYS A 94 -21.88 -31.91 -5.49
C CYS A 94 -22.29 -32.21 -6.94
N ASP A 95 -23.59 -32.35 -7.16
CA ASP A 95 -24.22 -32.41 -8.48
C ASP A 95 -24.14 -31.06 -9.24
N ASP A 96 -24.36 -31.11 -10.55
CA ASP A 96 -24.23 -29.94 -11.43
C ASP A 96 -25.28 -28.85 -11.15
N GLN A 97 -26.48 -29.19 -10.67
CA GLN A 97 -27.54 -28.23 -10.37
C GLN A 97 -27.21 -27.42 -9.10
N THR A 98 -26.71 -28.09 -8.08
CA THR A 98 -26.16 -27.49 -6.85
C THR A 98 -24.94 -26.62 -7.16
N LEU A 99 -24.03 -27.12 -8.00
CA LEU A 99 -22.83 -26.43 -8.45
C LEU A 99 -23.16 -25.12 -9.22
N ILE A 100 -24.08 -25.19 -10.19
CA ILE A 100 -24.59 -24.00 -10.90
C ILE A 100 -25.21 -23.00 -9.92
N SER A 101 -25.97 -23.47 -8.91
CA SER A 101 -26.55 -22.60 -7.88
C SER A 101 -25.51 -21.97 -6.95
N TRP A 102 -24.34 -22.58 -6.76
CA TRP A 102 -23.24 -22.00 -5.97
C TRP A 102 -22.36 -21.05 -6.79
N LEU A 103 -22.21 -21.27 -8.09
CA LEU A 103 -21.49 -20.37 -8.99
C LEU A 103 -22.32 -19.11 -9.30
N GLY A 104 -23.60 -19.28 -9.65
CA GLY A 104 -24.49 -18.20 -10.06
C GLY A 104 -23.94 -17.42 -11.25
N ALA A 105 -24.07 -16.09 -11.24
CA ALA A 105 -23.49 -15.21 -12.26
C ALA A 105 -21.95 -15.22 -12.29
N GLY A 106 -21.29 -15.71 -11.24
CA GLY A 106 -19.83 -15.78 -11.14
C GLY A 106 -19.19 -16.98 -11.84
N SER A 107 -19.96 -17.82 -12.54
CA SER A 107 -19.50 -19.07 -13.15
C SER A 107 -18.32 -18.89 -14.11
N ALA A 108 -18.36 -17.85 -14.96
CA ALA A 108 -17.30 -17.58 -15.93
C ALA A 108 -15.97 -17.22 -15.24
N PHE A 109 -16.00 -16.36 -14.22
CA PHE A 109 -14.81 -15.96 -13.48
C PHE A 109 -14.19 -17.14 -12.71
N VAL A 110 -14.98 -17.90 -11.96
CA VAL A 110 -14.49 -19.11 -11.26
C VAL A 110 -13.96 -20.16 -12.26
N GLY A 111 -14.56 -20.23 -13.45
CA GLY A 111 -14.09 -21.05 -14.57
C GLY A 111 -12.72 -20.66 -15.14
N GLN A 112 -12.25 -19.41 -14.99
CA GLN A 112 -10.90 -19.00 -15.41
C GLN A 112 -9.82 -19.73 -14.61
N MET A 113 -10.01 -19.91 -13.29
CA MET A 113 -9.09 -20.66 -12.42
C MET A 113 -9.26 -22.18 -12.53
N ALA A 114 -10.45 -22.65 -12.89
CA ALA A 114 -10.76 -24.06 -13.06
C ALA A 114 -11.37 -24.36 -14.46
N PRO A 115 -10.56 -24.38 -15.55
CA PRO A 115 -11.06 -24.63 -16.90
C PRO A 115 -11.82 -25.96 -17.04
N ASP A 116 -11.37 -26.99 -16.31
CA ASP A 116 -12.01 -28.31 -16.27
C ASP A 116 -13.45 -28.25 -15.72
N LEU A 117 -13.72 -27.30 -14.82
CA LEU A 117 -15.05 -27.03 -14.28
C LEU A 117 -15.94 -26.32 -15.31
N ALA A 118 -15.39 -25.35 -16.03
CA ALA A 118 -16.11 -24.66 -17.10
C ALA A 118 -16.49 -25.64 -18.24
N ALA A 119 -15.60 -26.60 -18.55
CA ALA A 119 -15.85 -27.68 -19.49
C ALA A 119 -16.93 -28.65 -18.99
N ARG A 120 -16.86 -29.12 -17.74
CA ARG A 120 -17.90 -29.98 -17.11
C ARG A 120 -19.30 -29.36 -17.22
N LEU A 121 -19.42 -28.05 -17.03
CA LEU A 121 -20.69 -27.33 -17.00
C LEU A 121 -21.21 -26.91 -18.39
N GLY A 122 -20.45 -27.14 -19.45
CA GLY A 122 -20.80 -26.67 -20.80
C GLY A 122 -20.90 -25.15 -20.94
N THR A 123 -20.41 -24.40 -19.95
CA THR A 123 -20.34 -22.94 -19.99
C THR A 123 -19.46 -22.50 -21.17
N PRO A 124 -19.96 -21.67 -22.10
CA PRO A 124 -19.10 -21.09 -23.12
C PRO A 124 -18.03 -20.24 -22.43
N ALA A 125 -16.79 -20.29 -22.92
CA ALA A 125 -15.80 -19.30 -22.56
C ALA A 125 -16.33 -17.93 -22.99
N ILE A 126 -16.76 -17.12 -22.01
CA ILE A 126 -17.30 -15.79 -22.29
C ILE A 126 -16.17 -14.98 -22.92
N THR A 127 -16.40 -14.48 -24.14
CA THR A 127 -15.51 -13.51 -24.79
C THR A 127 -15.23 -12.38 -23.78
N PRO A 128 -13.98 -12.17 -23.35
CA PRO A 128 -13.69 -11.21 -22.29
C PRO A 128 -14.24 -9.84 -22.70
N ILE A 129 -15.11 -9.27 -21.86
CA ILE A 129 -15.85 -8.04 -22.16
C ILE A 129 -14.83 -6.93 -22.41
N PRO A 130 -14.65 -6.42 -23.65
CA PRO A 130 -13.45 -5.66 -24.01
C PRO A 130 -13.34 -4.26 -23.38
N SER A 131 -14.27 -3.86 -22.54
CA SER A 131 -14.26 -2.57 -21.82
C SER A 131 -13.68 -2.66 -20.40
N ILE A 132 -13.66 -3.86 -19.78
CA ILE A 132 -13.19 -4.03 -18.39
C ILE A 132 -11.66 -4.06 -18.32
N GLU A 133 -11.02 -2.97 -18.75
CA GLU A 133 -9.55 -2.79 -18.78
C GLU A 133 -8.95 -2.45 -17.39
N SER A 134 -9.66 -2.67 -16.28
CA SER A 134 -9.27 -2.25 -14.91
C SER A 134 -9.30 -3.37 -13.85
N ASP A 135 -8.92 -3.01 -12.61
CA ASP A 135 -9.01 -3.83 -11.40
C ASP A 135 -10.39 -4.46 -11.17
N ALA A 136 -11.46 -3.91 -11.74
CA ALA A 136 -12.82 -4.43 -11.61
C ALA A 136 -12.93 -5.92 -12.00
N ALA A 137 -12.20 -6.37 -13.03
CA ALA A 137 -12.23 -7.77 -13.44
C ALA A 137 -11.56 -8.71 -12.42
N ARG A 138 -10.42 -8.29 -11.84
CA ARG A 138 -9.75 -8.99 -10.73
C ARG A 138 -10.62 -9.01 -9.48
N PHE A 139 -11.32 -7.91 -9.20
CA PHE A 139 -12.30 -7.85 -8.13
C PHE A 139 -13.42 -8.88 -8.33
N TYR A 140 -14.07 -8.94 -9.50
CA TYR A 140 -15.18 -9.87 -9.75
C TYR A 140 -14.73 -11.33 -9.64
N LEU A 141 -13.49 -11.64 -10.05
CA LEU A 141 -12.88 -12.95 -9.81
C LEU A 141 -12.84 -13.30 -8.31
N PHE A 142 -12.46 -12.35 -7.47
CA PHE A 142 -12.39 -12.55 -6.02
C PHE A 142 -13.79 -12.64 -5.39
N GLU A 143 -14.73 -11.78 -5.80
CA GLU A 143 -16.11 -11.79 -5.34
C GLU A 143 -16.84 -13.10 -5.69
N ALA A 144 -16.75 -13.52 -6.96
CA ALA A 144 -17.35 -14.75 -7.45
C ALA A 144 -16.85 -15.97 -6.67
N THR A 145 -15.55 -15.99 -6.37
CA THR A 145 -14.89 -17.08 -5.63
C THR A 145 -15.27 -17.08 -4.15
N ALA A 146 -15.22 -15.92 -3.48
CA ALA A 146 -15.67 -15.81 -2.10
C ALA A 146 -17.16 -16.14 -1.95
N GLY A 147 -18.00 -15.68 -2.88
CA GLY A 147 -19.42 -16.01 -2.97
C GLY A 147 -19.69 -17.50 -3.19
N PHE A 148 -18.93 -18.15 -4.08
CA PHE A 148 -19.00 -19.60 -4.28
C PHE A 148 -18.66 -20.37 -3.00
N LEU A 149 -17.52 -20.05 -2.36
CA LEU A 149 -17.09 -20.71 -1.12
C LEU A 149 -18.08 -20.48 0.03
N LYS A 150 -18.64 -19.27 0.16
CA LYS A 150 -19.71 -18.96 1.12
C LYS A 150 -20.99 -19.77 0.88
N ARG A 151 -21.42 -19.90 -0.39
CA ARG A 151 -22.63 -20.66 -0.75
C ARG A 151 -22.45 -22.17 -0.54
N ALA A 152 -21.27 -22.71 -0.83
CA ALA A 152 -20.90 -24.08 -0.47
C ALA A 152 -20.89 -24.31 1.06
N ALA A 153 -20.35 -23.36 1.82
CA ALA A 153 -20.29 -23.44 3.29
C ALA A 153 -21.64 -23.27 4.01
N ALA A 154 -22.66 -22.68 3.36
CA ALA A 154 -23.93 -22.36 4.01
C ALA A 154 -24.67 -23.61 4.52
N GLY A 155 -24.72 -24.67 3.70
CA GLY A 155 -25.36 -25.94 4.03
C GLY A 155 -24.52 -26.82 4.98
N GLN A 156 -23.20 -26.81 4.81
CA GLN A 156 -22.26 -27.59 5.63
C GLN A 156 -21.01 -26.74 5.93
N PRO A 157 -20.62 -26.54 7.20
CA PRO A 157 -19.44 -25.76 7.55
C PRO A 157 -18.18 -26.25 6.84
N LEU A 158 -17.35 -25.32 6.36
CA LEU A 158 -16.20 -25.58 5.51
C LEU A 158 -14.89 -25.19 6.22
N LEU A 159 -13.99 -26.16 6.39
CA LEU A 159 -12.60 -25.94 6.75
C LEU A 159 -11.77 -25.91 5.45
N LEU A 160 -11.18 -24.76 5.16
CA LEU A 160 -10.34 -24.49 4.00
C LEU A 160 -8.89 -24.35 4.48
N ILE A 161 -8.03 -25.29 4.09
CA ILE A 161 -6.61 -25.29 4.46
C ILE A 161 -5.79 -24.85 3.25
N VAL A 162 -4.93 -23.84 3.42
CA VAL A 162 -3.93 -23.42 2.42
C VAL A 162 -2.55 -23.67 2.99
N ASP A 163 -1.91 -24.75 2.55
CA ASP A 163 -0.62 -25.21 3.10
C ASP A 163 0.55 -24.67 2.26
N ASP A 164 1.64 -24.30 2.95
CA ASP A 164 2.89 -23.78 2.38
C ASP A 164 2.76 -22.40 1.66
N LEU A 165 1.99 -21.45 2.23
CA LEU A 165 1.76 -20.08 1.70
C LEU A 165 3.01 -19.24 1.40
N HIS A 166 4.18 -19.60 1.92
CA HIS A 166 5.47 -18.99 1.52
C HIS A 166 5.88 -19.36 0.08
N ALA A 167 5.12 -20.23 -0.58
CA ALA A 167 5.21 -20.55 -2.01
C ALA A 167 3.87 -20.28 -2.75
N ALA A 168 3.02 -19.40 -2.19
CA ALA A 168 1.88 -18.85 -2.90
C ALA A 168 2.34 -17.78 -3.91
N ASP A 169 1.64 -17.71 -5.03
CA ASP A 169 1.67 -16.57 -5.94
C ASP A 169 1.01 -15.34 -5.29
N ASP A 170 1.50 -14.13 -5.58
CA ASP A 170 0.92 -12.86 -5.07
C ASP A 170 -0.61 -12.78 -5.30
N PRO A 171 -1.17 -13.16 -6.47
CA PRO A 171 -2.62 -13.19 -6.69
C PRO A 171 -3.37 -14.13 -5.73
N SER A 172 -2.85 -15.33 -5.45
CA SER A 172 -3.41 -16.21 -4.41
C SER A 172 -3.45 -15.57 -3.01
N LEU A 173 -2.43 -14.76 -2.65
CA LEU A 173 -2.39 -14.05 -1.37
C LEU A 173 -3.37 -12.87 -1.33
N LEU A 174 -3.54 -12.15 -2.44
CA LEU A 174 -4.55 -11.09 -2.59
C LEU A 174 -5.97 -11.65 -2.46
N LEU A 175 -6.27 -12.79 -3.09
CA LEU A 175 -7.54 -13.49 -2.95
C LEU A 175 -7.76 -14.02 -1.52
N LEU A 176 -6.70 -14.51 -0.84
CA LEU A 176 -6.79 -14.89 0.57
C LEU A 176 -7.16 -13.70 1.47
N ARG A 177 -6.55 -12.54 1.24
CA ARG A 177 -6.81 -11.29 1.99
C ARG A 177 -8.21 -10.75 1.71
N TYR A 178 -8.67 -10.85 0.47
CA TYR A 178 -10.04 -10.54 0.09
C TYR A 178 -11.04 -11.42 0.84
N LEU A 179 -10.85 -12.73 0.82
CA LEU A 179 -11.73 -13.68 1.51
C LEU A 179 -11.73 -13.44 3.03
N ALA A 180 -10.55 -13.20 3.63
CA ALA A 180 -10.39 -12.97 5.07
C ALA A 180 -11.27 -11.84 5.62
N ARG A 181 -11.28 -10.69 4.94
CA ARG A 181 -12.11 -9.53 5.27
C ARG A 181 -13.61 -9.84 5.27
N ASP A 182 -14.01 -10.82 4.47
CA ASP A 182 -15.38 -11.13 4.13
C ASP A 182 -15.91 -12.40 4.85
N LEU A 183 -15.13 -12.99 5.79
CA LEU A 183 -15.50 -14.20 6.54
C LEU A 183 -16.64 -14.00 7.56
N ARG A 184 -16.95 -12.76 7.95
CA ARG A 184 -18.00 -12.48 8.94
C ARG A 184 -19.38 -12.92 8.42
N GLY A 185 -20.08 -13.73 9.20
CA GLY A 185 -21.36 -14.35 8.79
C GLY A 185 -21.22 -15.62 7.94
N ALA A 186 -20.02 -15.99 7.51
CA ALA A 186 -19.77 -17.22 6.76
C ALA A 186 -19.51 -18.42 7.69
N ARG A 187 -19.92 -19.61 7.27
CA ARG A 187 -19.63 -20.87 7.99
C ARG A 187 -18.27 -21.48 7.61
N LEU A 188 -17.25 -20.64 7.58
CA LEU A 188 -15.98 -20.93 6.90
C LEU A 188 -14.79 -20.62 7.80
N LEU A 189 -13.98 -21.64 8.09
CA LEU A 189 -12.70 -21.53 8.79
C LEU A 189 -11.57 -21.64 7.76
N VAL A 190 -10.72 -20.63 7.67
CA VAL A 190 -9.50 -20.65 6.85
C VAL A 190 -8.29 -20.90 7.73
N VAL A 191 -7.43 -21.84 7.33
CA VAL A 191 -6.14 -22.11 7.98
C VAL A 191 -5.03 -22.03 6.94
N GLY A 192 -4.27 -20.95 6.96
CA GLY A 192 -3.02 -20.82 6.22
C GLY A 192 -1.83 -21.41 7.00
N THR A 193 -0.82 -21.95 6.33
CA THR A 193 0.47 -22.31 6.96
C THR A 193 1.64 -21.69 6.18
N TYR A 194 2.72 -21.28 6.85
CA TYR A 194 3.90 -20.72 6.16
C TYR A 194 5.24 -20.90 6.91
N ARG A 195 6.37 -20.66 6.23
CA ARG A 195 7.74 -20.68 6.80
C ARG A 195 8.21 -19.27 7.20
N ASP A 196 8.32 -19.01 8.51
CA ASP A 196 8.69 -17.69 9.07
C ASP A 196 10.02 -17.15 8.53
N VAL A 197 10.98 -18.06 8.34
CA VAL A 197 12.34 -17.77 7.87
C VAL A 197 12.41 -17.28 6.42
N ASP A 198 11.40 -17.60 5.61
CA ASP A 198 11.36 -17.25 4.19
C ASP A 198 10.60 -15.94 3.94
N VAL A 199 9.65 -15.59 4.79
CA VAL A 199 8.98 -14.26 4.78
C VAL A 199 9.99 -13.13 4.99
N GLY A 200 11.02 -13.36 5.81
CA GLY A 200 12.13 -12.41 6.01
C GLY A 200 13.08 -12.25 4.81
N ARG A 201 12.93 -13.05 3.75
CA ARG A 201 13.78 -13.02 2.54
C ARG A 201 13.13 -12.31 1.34
N SER A 202 11.82 -12.11 1.35
CA SER A 202 11.07 -11.47 0.26
C SER A 202 10.23 -10.29 0.78
N PRO A 203 10.63 -9.02 0.49
CA PRO A 203 9.93 -7.84 0.99
C PRO A 203 8.45 -7.76 0.58
N GLY A 204 8.11 -8.16 -0.66
CA GLY A 204 6.73 -8.16 -1.17
C GLY A 204 5.84 -9.18 -0.45
N MET A 205 6.31 -10.42 -0.34
CA MET A 205 5.61 -11.47 0.40
C MET A 205 5.48 -11.13 1.90
N GLY A 206 6.49 -10.46 2.48
CA GLY A 206 6.45 -9.91 3.83
C GLY A 206 5.37 -8.84 4.03
N HIS A 207 5.07 -8.04 3.02
CA HIS A 207 3.94 -7.11 3.04
C HIS A 207 2.60 -7.87 3.02
N SER A 208 2.38 -8.72 2.00
CA SER A 208 1.12 -9.45 1.80
C SER A 208 0.75 -10.35 3.00
N LEU A 209 1.72 -11.10 3.54
CA LEU A 209 1.52 -11.90 4.75
C LEU A 209 1.39 -11.02 6.01
N GLY A 210 2.11 -9.90 6.09
CA GLY A 210 1.99 -8.93 7.18
C GLY A 210 0.60 -8.29 7.27
N GLU A 211 -0.09 -8.10 6.14
CA GLU A 211 -1.49 -7.69 6.10
C GLU A 211 -2.45 -8.83 6.48
N LEU A 212 -2.23 -10.04 5.96
CA LEU A 212 -3.01 -11.22 6.35
C LEU A 212 -2.96 -11.51 7.86
N VAL A 213 -1.84 -11.24 8.52
CA VAL A 213 -1.66 -11.32 9.98
C VAL A 213 -2.48 -10.25 10.75
N ARG A 214 -2.93 -9.17 10.09
CA ARG A 214 -3.88 -8.20 10.69
C ARG A 214 -5.34 -8.65 10.57
N GLU A 215 -5.67 -9.42 9.54
CA GLU A 215 -7.02 -9.93 9.27
C GLU A 215 -7.33 -11.26 10.00
N GLY A 216 -6.33 -11.92 10.61
CA GLY A 216 -6.45 -13.26 11.20
C GLY A 216 -5.61 -13.50 12.47
N GLN A 217 -5.70 -14.70 13.03
CA GLN A 217 -4.99 -15.12 14.25
C GLN A 217 -3.69 -15.87 13.93
N LEU A 218 -2.54 -15.29 14.28
CA LEU A 218 -1.22 -15.89 14.10
C LEU A 218 -0.88 -16.88 15.24
N THR A 219 -0.50 -18.11 14.87
CA THR A 219 -0.11 -19.20 15.78
C THR A 219 1.29 -19.71 15.42
N THR A 220 2.32 -19.30 16.15
CA THR A 220 3.72 -19.68 15.86
C THR A 220 4.13 -20.96 16.59
N LEU A 221 4.42 -22.03 15.83
CA LEU A 221 4.93 -23.30 16.34
C LEU A 221 6.44 -23.23 16.61
N ARG A 222 6.84 -23.67 17.81
CA ARG A 222 8.25 -23.81 18.24
C ARG A 222 8.63 -25.28 18.43
N GLY A 223 9.92 -25.56 18.63
CA GLY A 223 10.42 -26.90 18.94
C GLY A 223 9.70 -27.54 20.15
N LEU A 224 9.56 -28.86 20.13
CA LEU A 224 8.98 -29.61 21.24
C LEU A 224 9.87 -29.53 22.48
N ALA A 225 9.25 -29.31 23.64
CA ALA A 225 9.93 -29.39 24.93
C ALA A 225 10.48 -30.80 25.19
N ARG A 226 11.50 -30.91 26.05
CA ARG A 226 12.19 -32.18 26.37
C ARG A 226 11.26 -33.32 26.75
N ASP A 227 10.20 -33.04 27.50
CA ASP A 227 9.24 -34.06 27.92
C ASP A 227 8.41 -34.59 26.73
N HIS A 228 7.99 -33.71 25.82
CA HIS A 228 7.33 -34.09 24.56
C HIS A 228 8.29 -34.79 23.57
N VAL A 229 9.57 -34.45 23.58
CA VAL A 229 10.62 -35.18 22.81
C VAL A 229 10.82 -36.58 23.40
N LYS A 230 10.84 -36.72 24.73
CA LYS A 230 10.95 -37.99 25.44
C LYS A 230 9.75 -38.92 25.18
N GLU A 231 8.54 -38.36 25.19
CA GLU A 231 7.31 -39.04 24.81
C GLU A 231 7.34 -39.49 23.34
N LEU A 232 7.65 -38.59 22.40
CA LEU A 232 7.77 -38.91 20.97
C LEU A 232 8.84 -39.98 20.68
N ILE A 233 10.00 -39.95 21.33
CA ILE A 233 11.01 -41.01 21.19
C ILE A 233 10.48 -42.34 21.78
N GLY A 234 9.76 -42.29 22.90
CA GLY A 234 9.16 -43.46 23.54
C GLY A 234 8.14 -44.16 22.65
N ASP A 235 7.28 -43.41 21.98
CA ASP A 235 6.30 -43.93 21.01
C ASP A 235 6.98 -44.55 19.78
N LEU A 236 8.04 -43.91 19.26
CA LEU A 236 8.77 -44.37 18.07
C LEU A 236 9.57 -45.67 18.31
N VAL A 237 10.05 -45.88 19.53
CA VAL A 237 10.89 -47.04 19.91
C VAL A 237 10.07 -48.13 20.63
N GLY A 238 8.89 -47.80 21.16
CA GLY A 238 8.08 -48.70 21.98
C GLY A 238 8.61 -48.94 23.39
N ALA A 239 9.67 -48.22 23.80
CA ALA A 239 10.35 -48.35 25.08
C ALA A 239 10.82 -46.98 25.60
N ALA A 240 10.92 -46.82 26.92
CA ALA A 240 11.29 -45.54 27.53
C ALA A 240 12.76 -45.16 27.24
N PRO A 241 13.05 -44.01 26.61
CA PRO A 241 14.41 -43.61 26.27
C PRO A 241 15.18 -43.10 27.49
N SER A 242 16.51 -43.21 27.43
CA SER A 242 17.40 -42.65 28.46
C SER A 242 17.49 -41.13 28.38
N GLU A 243 17.64 -40.45 29.52
CA GLU A 243 17.82 -38.99 29.59
C GLU A 243 19.00 -38.49 28.74
N ALA A 244 20.07 -39.29 28.63
CA ALA A 244 21.22 -38.96 27.78
C ALA A 244 20.84 -38.94 26.28
N MET A 245 20.01 -39.88 25.83
CA MET A 245 19.49 -39.91 24.47
C MET A 245 18.53 -38.75 24.21
N VAL A 246 17.58 -38.49 25.12
CA VAL A 246 16.64 -37.36 25.02
C VAL A 246 17.39 -36.02 24.95
N LEU A 247 18.41 -35.82 25.81
CA LEU A 247 19.21 -34.61 25.83
C LEU A 247 20.03 -34.43 24.55
N ALA A 248 20.71 -35.48 24.07
CA ALA A 248 21.50 -35.43 22.85
C ALA A 248 20.63 -35.16 21.62
N VAL A 249 19.51 -35.88 21.47
CA VAL A 249 18.57 -35.67 20.36
C VAL A 249 17.98 -34.25 20.44
N HIS A 250 17.51 -33.78 21.59
CA HIS A 250 17.00 -32.41 21.72
C HIS A 250 18.08 -31.34 21.45
N GLN A 251 19.35 -31.59 21.77
CA GLN A 251 20.44 -30.65 21.48
C GLN A 251 20.73 -30.54 19.97
N THR A 252 20.75 -31.65 19.23
CA THR A 252 21.01 -31.63 17.77
C THR A 252 19.79 -31.22 16.94
N THR A 253 18.58 -31.40 17.46
CA THR A 253 17.32 -31.19 16.71
C THR A 253 16.56 -29.93 17.12
N GLU A 254 16.96 -29.28 18.21
CA GLU A 254 16.23 -28.20 18.90
C GLU A 254 14.74 -28.51 19.18
N GLY A 255 14.40 -29.81 19.25
CA GLY A 255 13.02 -30.29 19.44
C GLY A 255 12.16 -30.27 18.18
N ASN A 256 12.72 -30.02 16.99
CA ASN A 256 11.98 -30.08 15.74
C ASN A 256 11.49 -31.53 15.47
N PRO A 257 10.16 -31.81 15.38
CA PRO A 257 9.62 -33.16 15.32
C PRO A 257 10.14 -34.00 14.16
N LEU A 258 10.46 -33.37 13.02
CA LEU A 258 11.06 -34.04 11.88
C LEU A 258 12.45 -34.58 12.25
N PHE A 259 13.34 -33.71 12.76
CA PHE A 259 14.72 -34.11 13.05
C PHE A 259 14.80 -35.06 14.24
N VAL A 260 13.87 -34.99 15.20
CA VAL A 260 13.71 -35.99 16.28
C VAL A 260 13.42 -37.37 15.69
N ARG A 261 12.42 -37.49 14.81
CA ARG A 261 12.08 -38.77 14.15
C ARG A 261 13.27 -39.33 13.37
N GLU A 262 13.94 -38.50 12.57
CA GLU A 262 15.02 -38.95 11.69
C GLU A 262 16.31 -39.31 12.46
N ALA A 263 16.61 -38.60 13.55
CA ALA A 263 17.68 -39.01 14.47
C ALA A 263 17.38 -40.37 15.14
N VAL A 264 16.14 -40.61 15.58
CA VAL A 264 15.72 -41.91 16.14
C VAL A 264 15.82 -43.03 15.10
N ARG A 265 15.36 -42.80 13.86
CA ARG A 265 15.47 -43.80 12.77
C ARG A 265 16.93 -44.21 12.52
N LEU A 266 17.86 -43.26 12.49
CA LEU A 266 19.28 -43.57 12.28
C LEU A 266 19.84 -44.40 13.45
N LEU A 267 19.56 -44.01 14.70
CA LEU A 267 19.98 -44.75 15.89
C LEU A 267 19.40 -46.17 15.94
N ALA A 268 18.16 -46.37 15.49
CA ALA A 268 17.54 -47.68 15.33
C ALA A 268 18.23 -48.52 14.23
N SER A 269 18.46 -47.95 13.05
CA SER A 269 19.09 -48.64 11.92
C SER A 269 20.54 -49.09 12.15
N ALA A 270 21.21 -48.49 13.14
CA ALA A 270 22.58 -48.81 13.54
C ALA A 270 22.68 -49.87 14.65
N ASP A 271 21.56 -50.42 15.13
CA ASP A 271 21.49 -51.36 16.26
C ASP A 271 22.05 -50.77 17.58
N MET A 272 22.06 -49.43 17.69
CA MET A 272 22.69 -48.69 18.80
C MET A 272 21.74 -48.39 19.97
N LEU A 273 20.46 -48.77 19.87
CA LEU A 273 19.46 -48.52 20.92
C LEU A 273 19.71 -49.36 22.20
N GLU A 274 20.37 -50.52 22.09
CA GLU A 274 20.53 -51.48 23.20
C GLU A 274 21.84 -51.35 24.00
N GLN A 275 22.67 -50.31 23.78
CA GLN A 275 23.94 -50.13 24.52
C GLN A 275 23.89 -48.98 25.55
N PRO A 276 23.20 -49.14 26.70
CA PRO A 276 23.14 -48.10 27.73
C PRO A 276 24.53 -47.86 28.35
N GLY A 277 25.02 -46.62 28.25
CA GLY A 277 26.21 -46.16 28.97
C GLY A 277 27.45 -45.84 28.13
N ARG A 278 27.42 -46.01 26.80
CA ARG A 278 28.50 -45.49 25.93
C ARG A 278 28.29 -44.01 25.60
N PRO A 279 29.19 -43.09 26.01
CA PRO A 279 29.16 -41.71 25.53
C PRO A 279 29.67 -41.64 24.09
N GLY A 280 28.98 -40.88 23.23
CA GLY A 280 29.45 -40.56 21.88
C GLY A 280 29.05 -41.55 20.78
N VAL A 281 27.75 -41.78 20.60
CA VAL A 281 27.25 -42.07 19.24
C VAL A 281 27.25 -40.74 18.46
N PRO A 282 27.91 -40.63 17.29
CA PRO A 282 28.01 -39.38 16.55
C PRO A 282 26.70 -39.08 15.82
N ILE A 283 25.71 -38.49 16.52
CA ILE A 283 24.59 -37.84 15.86
C ILE A 283 25.16 -36.70 14.98
N PRO A 284 24.89 -36.65 13.67
CA PRO A 284 25.50 -35.66 12.79
C PRO A 284 25.21 -34.23 13.26
N GLY A 285 26.26 -33.40 13.41
CA GLY A 285 26.17 -32.04 13.97
C GLY A 285 25.41 -31.01 13.11
N SER A 286 24.70 -31.44 12.06
CA SER A 286 23.71 -30.63 11.35
C SER A 286 22.67 -31.50 10.67
N VAL A 287 21.47 -30.94 10.48
CA VAL A 287 20.36 -31.56 9.74
C VAL A 287 20.78 -31.98 8.33
N ARG A 288 21.57 -31.16 7.62
CA ARG A 288 22.03 -31.47 6.25
C ARG A 288 22.88 -32.73 6.20
N ALA A 289 23.81 -32.90 7.15
CA ALA A 289 24.62 -34.10 7.26
C ALA A 289 23.77 -35.33 7.62
N LEU A 290 22.76 -35.16 8.47
CA LEU A 290 21.80 -36.21 8.84
C LEU A 290 21.01 -36.70 7.61
N MET A 291 20.51 -35.79 6.76
CA MET A 291 19.79 -36.17 5.53
C MET A 291 20.71 -36.76 4.46
N GLN A 292 21.94 -36.26 4.31
CA GLN A 292 22.94 -36.87 3.42
C GLN A 292 23.27 -38.32 3.83
N GLN A 293 23.34 -38.60 5.14
CA GLN A 293 23.52 -39.96 5.64
C GLN A 293 22.34 -40.90 5.32
N ARG A 294 21.13 -40.37 5.09
CA ARG A 294 19.96 -41.15 4.63
C ARG A 294 19.99 -41.46 3.13
N LEU A 295 20.72 -40.68 2.33
CA LEU A 295 20.90 -40.90 0.89
C LEU A 295 22.06 -41.86 0.57
N ALA A 296 23.07 -41.93 1.46
CA ALA A 296 24.25 -42.78 1.28
C ALA A 296 24.02 -44.29 1.04
N PRO A 297 22.93 -44.94 1.52
CA PRO A 297 22.66 -46.35 1.22
C PRO A 297 22.09 -46.63 -0.17
N LEU A 298 21.66 -45.59 -0.91
CA LEU A 298 20.89 -45.74 -2.14
C LEU A 298 21.73 -46.23 -3.34
N SER A 299 21.10 -47.04 -4.20
CA SER A 299 21.62 -47.33 -5.53
C SER A 299 21.76 -46.07 -6.40
N ALA A 300 22.66 -46.12 -7.39
CA ALA A 300 22.85 -45.01 -8.33
C ALA A 300 21.57 -44.68 -9.12
N ASP A 301 20.77 -45.69 -9.47
CA ASP A 301 19.47 -45.53 -10.14
C ASP A 301 18.48 -44.80 -9.21
N ALA A 302 18.43 -45.15 -7.92
CA ALA A 302 17.58 -44.45 -6.94
C ALA A 302 18.01 -43.00 -6.69
N VAL A 303 19.31 -42.73 -6.63
CA VAL A 303 19.81 -41.33 -6.57
C VAL A 303 19.42 -40.56 -7.84
N GLN A 304 19.51 -41.16 -9.02
CA GLN A 304 19.13 -40.53 -10.29
C GLN A 304 17.62 -40.24 -10.36
N VAL A 305 16.77 -41.21 -9.97
CA VAL A 305 15.32 -41.06 -9.93
C VAL A 305 14.89 -40.00 -8.91
N LEU A 306 15.46 -39.98 -7.70
CA LEU A 306 15.18 -38.93 -6.71
C LEU A 306 15.69 -37.55 -7.17
N SER A 307 16.79 -37.49 -7.92
CA SER A 307 17.29 -36.23 -8.50
C SER A 307 16.31 -35.64 -9.52
N ALA A 308 15.79 -36.47 -10.44
CA ALA A 308 14.77 -36.06 -11.40
C ALA A 308 13.45 -35.69 -10.71
N ALA A 309 12.99 -36.50 -9.74
CA ALA A 309 11.81 -36.21 -8.94
C ALA A 309 11.91 -34.86 -8.21
N ALA A 310 13.08 -34.53 -7.62
CA ALA A 310 13.29 -33.26 -6.94
C ALA A 310 13.22 -32.03 -7.88
N VAL A 311 13.59 -32.23 -9.17
CA VAL A 311 13.49 -31.23 -10.24
C VAL A 311 12.04 -31.06 -10.75
N VAL A 312 11.23 -32.12 -10.72
CA VAL A 312 9.76 -32.06 -10.95
C VAL A 312 9.09 -31.28 -9.82
N GLY A 313 9.21 -31.74 -8.56
CA GLY A 313 8.53 -31.12 -7.43
C GLY A 313 8.62 -31.91 -6.11
N ARG A 314 7.78 -31.54 -5.13
CA ARG A 314 7.55 -32.36 -3.91
C ARG A 314 6.64 -33.57 -4.21
N ASP A 315 5.77 -33.39 -5.18
CA ASP A 315 4.81 -34.34 -5.73
C ASP A 315 5.24 -34.63 -7.18
N PHE A 316 5.29 -35.89 -7.58
CA PHE A 316 5.78 -36.28 -8.89
C PHE A 316 5.10 -37.56 -9.42
N ASP A 317 5.10 -37.69 -10.73
CA ASP A 317 4.49 -38.79 -11.46
C ASP A 317 5.57 -39.59 -12.20
N LEU A 318 5.51 -40.93 -12.16
CA LEU A 318 6.52 -41.75 -12.82
C LEU A 318 6.50 -41.64 -14.35
N SER A 319 5.38 -41.20 -14.94
CA SER A 319 5.29 -40.87 -16.37
C SER A 319 6.17 -39.68 -16.77
N LEU A 320 6.44 -38.75 -15.85
CA LEU A 320 7.37 -37.63 -16.04
C LEU A 320 8.80 -38.01 -15.65
N VAL A 321 8.98 -38.65 -14.49
CA VAL A 321 10.31 -38.94 -13.92
C VAL A 321 11.05 -40.01 -14.72
N GLY A 322 10.39 -41.11 -15.11
CA GLY A 322 11.04 -42.20 -15.84
C GLY A 322 11.70 -41.75 -17.16
N PRO A 323 10.96 -41.06 -18.05
CA PRO A 323 11.53 -40.51 -19.27
C PRO A 323 12.54 -39.38 -19.08
N ALA A 324 12.55 -38.70 -17.92
CA ALA A 324 13.56 -37.69 -17.60
C ALA A 324 14.89 -38.32 -17.11
N CYS A 325 14.89 -39.59 -16.69
CA CYS A 325 16.08 -40.32 -16.29
C CYS A 325 16.73 -41.16 -17.41
N ASP A 326 16.06 -41.37 -18.54
CA ASP A 326 16.47 -42.35 -19.58
C ASP A 326 16.68 -43.77 -19.02
N LEU A 327 15.75 -44.20 -18.14
CA LEU A 327 15.76 -45.49 -17.47
C LEU A 327 14.61 -46.39 -17.95
N PRO A 328 14.83 -47.71 -18.16
CA PRO A 328 13.76 -48.68 -18.32
C PRO A 328 12.81 -48.68 -17.11
N VAL A 329 11.51 -48.88 -17.36
CA VAL A 329 10.45 -48.79 -16.34
C VAL A 329 10.72 -49.70 -15.14
N GLU A 330 11.30 -50.88 -15.38
CA GLU A 330 11.66 -51.85 -14.34
C GLU A 330 12.74 -51.30 -13.39
N ARG A 331 13.70 -50.53 -13.90
CA ARG A 331 14.73 -49.88 -13.08
C ARG A 331 14.16 -48.70 -12.28
N VAL A 332 13.25 -47.92 -12.88
CA VAL A 332 12.53 -46.84 -12.20
C VAL A 332 11.69 -47.39 -11.04
N LEU A 333 10.93 -48.47 -11.27
CA LEU A 333 10.13 -49.10 -10.22
C LEU A 333 10.98 -49.69 -9.09
N GLY A 334 12.14 -50.30 -9.41
CA GLY A 334 13.10 -50.76 -8.40
C GLY A 334 13.66 -49.61 -7.55
N ALA A 335 14.13 -48.56 -8.21
CA ALA A 335 14.65 -47.33 -7.59
C ALA A 335 13.62 -46.63 -6.68
N VAL A 336 12.36 -46.55 -7.10
CA VAL A 336 11.28 -45.99 -6.27
C VAL A 336 10.97 -46.91 -5.09
N SER A 337 10.95 -48.24 -5.29
CA SER A 337 10.74 -49.21 -4.20
C SER A 337 11.81 -49.11 -3.11
N GLU A 338 13.06 -48.87 -3.49
CA GLU A 338 14.17 -48.61 -2.57
C GLU A 338 13.95 -47.32 -1.75
N ALA A 339 13.55 -46.24 -2.41
CA ALA A 339 13.24 -44.96 -1.75
C ALA A 339 11.99 -45.03 -0.84
N VAL A 340 10.99 -45.85 -1.18
CA VAL A 340 9.82 -46.15 -0.33
C VAL A 340 10.21 -47.01 0.88
N ALA A 341 11.07 -48.01 0.70
CA ALA A 341 11.56 -48.85 1.80
C ALA A 341 12.37 -48.05 2.83
N LEU A 342 13.12 -47.03 2.40
CA LEU A 342 13.75 -46.04 3.29
C LEU A 342 12.80 -44.93 3.75
N GLY A 343 11.55 -44.87 3.28
CA GLY A 343 10.55 -43.86 3.66
C GLY A 343 10.91 -42.43 3.22
N LEU A 344 11.76 -42.28 2.20
CA LEU A 344 12.15 -40.98 1.62
C LEU A 344 11.01 -40.40 0.77
N VAL A 345 10.27 -41.29 0.10
CA VAL A 345 9.05 -41.01 -0.64
C VAL A 345 7.94 -41.95 -0.20
N VAL A 346 6.68 -41.57 -0.44
CA VAL A 346 5.50 -42.43 -0.26
C VAL A 346 4.61 -42.37 -1.50
N GLU A 347 3.94 -43.47 -1.82
CA GLU A 347 2.94 -43.54 -2.90
C GLU A 347 1.65 -42.84 -2.47
N GLU A 348 0.99 -42.14 -3.40
CA GLU A 348 -0.24 -41.39 -3.13
C GLU A 348 -1.47 -42.27 -3.37
N SER A 349 -2.17 -42.63 -2.29
CA SER A 349 -3.22 -43.66 -2.24
C SER A 349 -4.50 -43.40 -3.05
N VAL A 350 -4.50 -42.37 -3.91
CA VAL A 350 -5.64 -41.96 -4.77
C VAL A 350 -5.31 -42.18 -6.26
N ALA A 351 -4.03 -42.25 -6.65
CA ALA A 351 -3.60 -42.37 -8.03
C ALA A 351 -2.34 -43.27 -8.14
N PRO A 352 -2.45 -44.50 -8.66
CA PRO A 352 -1.30 -45.39 -8.85
C PRO A 352 -0.22 -44.75 -9.72
N GLY A 353 1.05 -44.87 -9.32
CA GLY A 353 2.16 -44.24 -10.05
C GLY A 353 2.47 -42.79 -9.67
N ARG A 354 1.69 -42.17 -8.77
CA ARG A 354 2.06 -40.90 -8.12
C ARG A 354 2.76 -41.11 -6.79
N TYR A 355 3.82 -40.34 -6.59
CA TYR A 355 4.65 -40.39 -5.41
C TYR A 355 4.93 -38.98 -4.90
N ARG A 356 5.17 -38.86 -3.60
CA ARG A 356 5.58 -37.61 -2.96
C ARG A 356 6.80 -37.83 -2.08
N PHE A 357 7.68 -36.83 -2.01
CA PHE A 357 8.67 -36.78 -0.93
C PHE A 357 7.94 -36.68 0.42
N SER A 358 8.34 -37.54 1.37
CA SER A 358 7.75 -37.58 2.73
C SER A 358 7.82 -36.21 3.41
N HIS A 359 8.90 -35.45 3.15
CA HIS A 359 9.15 -34.12 3.67
C HIS A 359 9.77 -33.22 2.59
N SER A 360 9.32 -31.96 2.49
CA SER A 360 9.85 -30.97 1.53
C SER A 360 11.36 -30.78 1.65
N LEU A 361 11.87 -30.76 2.89
CA LEU A 361 13.31 -30.63 3.16
C LEU A 361 14.17 -31.75 2.53
N MET A 362 13.63 -32.97 2.35
CA MET A 362 14.37 -34.03 1.63
C MET A 362 14.54 -33.67 0.15
N ARG A 363 13.50 -33.15 -0.49
CA ARG A 363 13.53 -32.65 -1.86
C ARG A 363 14.49 -31.45 -1.98
N GLU A 364 14.44 -30.51 -1.04
CA GLU A 364 15.36 -29.37 -0.97
C GLU A 364 16.83 -29.82 -0.86
N VAL A 365 17.16 -30.73 0.07
CA VAL A 365 18.53 -31.25 0.23
C VAL A 365 19.01 -31.97 -1.03
N VAL A 366 18.18 -32.81 -1.66
CA VAL A 366 18.53 -33.46 -2.93
C VAL A 366 18.80 -32.40 -4.01
N TYR A 367 17.84 -31.49 -4.26
CA TYR A 367 17.91 -30.47 -5.30
C TYR A 367 19.11 -29.51 -5.15
N GLU A 368 19.39 -29.05 -3.93
CA GLU A 368 20.55 -28.19 -3.62
C GLU A 368 21.90 -28.91 -3.79
N THR A 369 21.95 -30.24 -3.63
CA THR A 369 23.19 -31.01 -3.85
C THR A 369 23.47 -31.35 -5.31
N LEU A 370 22.54 -31.06 -6.23
CA LEU A 370 22.75 -31.29 -7.67
C LEU A 370 23.76 -30.29 -8.24
N PRO A 371 24.86 -30.74 -8.88
CA PRO A 371 25.74 -29.86 -9.64
C PRO A 371 24.93 -29.14 -10.74
N ILE A 372 25.18 -27.84 -10.93
CA ILE A 372 24.41 -26.98 -11.85
C ILE A 372 24.21 -27.62 -13.25
N PRO A 373 25.23 -28.23 -13.91
CA PRO A 373 25.02 -28.88 -15.21
C PRO A 373 24.10 -30.11 -15.17
N VAL A 374 24.09 -30.86 -14.06
CA VAL A 374 23.18 -32.02 -13.86
C VAL A 374 21.76 -31.53 -13.62
N ARG A 375 21.60 -30.48 -12.78
CA ARG A 375 20.32 -29.84 -12.52
C ARG A 375 19.69 -29.30 -13.81
N ALA A 376 20.50 -28.59 -14.61
CA ALA A 376 20.11 -28.11 -15.94
C ALA A 376 19.72 -29.27 -16.89
N GLY A 377 20.54 -30.32 -16.98
CA GLY A 377 20.21 -31.51 -17.79
C GLY A 377 18.86 -32.14 -17.44
N LEU A 378 18.56 -32.25 -16.14
CA LEU A 378 17.28 -32.75 -15.64
C LEU A 378 16.12 -31.77 -15.91
N HIS A 379 16.32 -30.45 -15.77
CA HIS A 379 15.27 -29.47 -16.07
C HIS A 379 14.84 -29.54 -17.55
N ARG A 380 15.79 -29.67 -18.48
CA ARG A 380 15.50 -29.89 -19.91
C ARG A 380 14.78 -31.22 -20.14
N ALA A 381 15.26 -32.31 -19.56
CA ALA A 381 14.69 -33.65 -19.75
C ALA A 381 13.25 -33.77 -19.22
N VAL A 382 12.92 -33.09 -18.12
CA VAL A 382 11.53 -32.99 -17.61
C VAL A 382 10.66 -32.10 -18.51
N GLY A 383 11.17 -30.95 -18.96
CA GLY A 383 10.44 -30.11 -19.94
C GLY A 383 10.09 -30.89 -21.21
N GLU A 384 11.06 -31.61 -21.77
CA GLU A 384 10.88 -32.52 -22.91
C GLU A 384 9.94 -33.69 -22.62
N ALA A 385 9.72 -34.08 -21.35
CA ALA A 385 8.72 -35.08 -20.97
C ALA A 385 7.31 -34.50 -20.94
N ILE A 386 7.14 -33.28 -20.41
CA ILE A 386 5.86 -32.55 -20.41
C ILE A 386 5.42 -32.27 -21.86
N GLU A 387 6.33 -31.81 -22.73
CA GLU A 387 6.06 -31.57 -24.17
C GLU A 387 5.56 -32.85 -24.88
N ARG A 388 6.10 -34.03 -24.53
CA ARG A 388 5.70 -35.32 -25.13
C ARG A 388 4.39 -35.89 -24.59
N LEU A 389 4.04 -35.62 -23.34
CA LEU A 389 2.82 -36.14 -22.71
C LEU A 389 1.59 -35.28 -23.03
N HIS A 390 1.77 -33.96 -23.11
CA HIS A 390 0.66 -33.01 -23.22
C HIS A 390 0.63 -32.22 -24.55
N GLY A 391 1.73 -32.25 -25.32
CA GLY A 391 1.89 -31.45 -26.53
C GLY A 391 2.33 -30.02 -26.25
N THR A 392 3.02 -29.40 -27.22
CA THR A 392 3.52 -28.02 -27.14
C THR A 392 2.42 -26.98 -26.93
N ASP A 393 1.21 -27.27 -27.42
CA ASP A 393 0.13 -26.30 -27.51
C ASP A 393 -0.78 -26.32 -26.26
N SER A 394 -0.51 -27.22 -25.29
CA SER A 394 -1.35 -27.36 -24.10
C SER A 394 -1.13 -26.24 -23.07
N ASP A 395 -2.03 -25.25 -23.10
CA ASP A 395 -2.06 -24.11 -22.16
C ASP A 395 -2.15 -24.49 -20.68
N SER A 396 -2.49 -25.74 -20.35
CA SER A 396 -2.52 -26.23 -18.96
C SER A 396 -1.13 -26.33 -18.30
N HIS A 397 -0.07 -26.58 -19.08
CA HIS A 397 1.29 -26.81 -18.58
C HIS A 397 2.30 -25.72 -18.98
N VAL A 398 1.84 -24.63 -19.61
CA VAL A 398 2.70 -23.53 -20.10
C VAL A 398 3.57 -22.93 -19.00
N ALA A 399 3.06 -22.76 -17.78
CA ALA A 399 3.84 -22.23 -16.65
C ALA A 399 4.92 -23.22 -16.16
N GLU A 400 4.66 -24.53 -16.22
CA GLU A 400 5.64 -25.56 -15.86
C GLU A 400 6.77 -25.60 -16.88
N LEU A 401 6.42 -25.55 -18.18
CA LEU A 401 7.34 -25.48 -19.31
C LEU A 401 8.18 -24.18 -19.26
N ALA A 402 7.55 -23.03 -18.96
CA ALA A 402 8.23 -21.75 -18.78
C ALA A 402 9.32 -21.82 -17.71
N ARG A 403 9.01 -22.37 -16.52
CA ARG A 403 10.02 -22.64 -15.48
C ARG A 403 11.09 -23.61 -15.96
N HIS A 404 10.70 -24.78 -16.49
CA HIS A 404 11.64 -25.83 -16.84
C HIS A 404 12.65 -25.37 -17.88
N PHE A 405 12.23 -24.60 -18.88
CA PHE A 405 13.14 -24.03 -19.87
C PHE A 405 13.89 -22.77 -19.37
N THR A 406 13.34 -21.98 -18.44
CA THR A 406 14.06 -20.86 -17.80
C THR A 406 15.34 -21.34 -17.08
N GLU A 407 15.28 -22.45 -16.35
CA GLU A 407 16.44 -23.05 -15.66
C GLU A 407 17.54 -23.59 -16.60
N VAL A 408 17.30 -23.61 -17.92
CA VAL A 408 18.25 -24.09 -18.94
C VAL A 408 18.60 -23.06 -20.03
N VAL A 409 18.18 -21.79 -19.85
CA VAL A 409 18.55 -20.66 -20.72
C VAL A 409 20.07 -20.57 -20.92
N SER A 410 20.85 -20.74 -19.83
CA SER A 410 22.32 -20.65 -19.87
C SER A 410 23.02 -21.85 -20.51
N VAL A 411 22.30 -22.89 -20.93
CA VAL A 411 22.85 -24.08 -21.62
C VAL A 411 22.25 -24.31 -23.01
N GLY A 412 21.60 -23.28 -23.59
CA GLY A 412 21.22 -23.24 -25.01
C GLY A 412 19.72 -23.29 -25.31
N GLU A 413 18.86 -23.42 -24.30
CA GLU A 413 17.40 -23.59 -24.47
C GLU A 413 16.61 -22.26 -24.42
N SER A 414 17.31 -21.13 -24.63
CA SER A 414 16.76 -19.78 -24.52
C SER A 414 15.54 -19.53 -25.42
N ALA A 415 15.46 -20.18 -26.60
CA ALA A 415 14.33 -20.05 -27.52
C ALA A 415 13.04 -20.72 -27.00
N ARG A 416 13.14 -21.92 -26.39
CA ARG A 416 11.99 -22.56 -25.72
C ARG A 416 11.57 -21.78 -24.48
N ALA A 417 12.54 -21.31 -23.68
CA ALA A 417 12.27 -20.48 -22.52
C ALA A 417 11.49 -19.20 -22.89
N LEU A 418 11.94 -18.45 -23.90
CA LEU A 418 11.28 -17.27 -24.43
C LEU A 418 9.83 -17.55 -24.89
N ALA A 419 9.61 -18.64 -25.64
CA ALA A 419 8.29 -18.98 -26.15
C ALA A 419 7.28 -19.32 -25.03
N TYR A 420 7.69 -20.13 -24.04
CA TYR A 420 6.80 -20.53 -22.95
C TYR A 420 6.60 -19.43 -21.91
N THR A 421 7.64 -18.66 -21.55
CA THR A 421 7.51 -17.55 -20.59
C THR A 421 6.62 -16.42 -21.11
N ARG A 422 6.69 -16.09 -22.42
CA ARG A 422 5.72 -15.18 -23.04
C ARG A 422 4.28 -15.69 -22.89
N ARG A 423 4.01 -16.93 -23.30
CA ARG A 423 2.67 -17.55 -23.17
C ARG A 423 2.19 -17.63 -21.72
N ALA A 424 3.10 -17.83 -20.76
CA ALA A 424 2.78 -17.84 -19.34
C ALA A 424 2.35 -16.44 -18.86
N GLY A 425 3.05 -15.38 -19.29
CA GLY A 425 2.65 -13.99 -19.08
C GLY A 425 1.29 -13.67 -19.69
N ASP A 426 1.08 -14.02 -20.96
CA ASP A 426 -0.19 -13.81 -21.68
C ASP A 426 -1.36 -14.51 -20.98
N ARG A 427 -1.15 -15.75 -20.51
CA ARG A 427 -2.14 -16.51 -19.74
C ARG A 427 -2.39 -15.94 -18.35
N ALA A 428 -1.36 -15.44 -17.66
CA ALA A 428 -1.50 -14.77 -16.37
C ALA A 428 -2.27 -13.44 -16.50
N MET A 429 -2.06 -12.68 -17.58
CA MET A 429 -2.86 -11.48 -17.91
C MET A 429 -4.34 -11.83 -18.10
N GLN A 430 -4.64 -12.87 -18.88
CA GLN A 430 -6.01 -13.35 -19.10
C GLN A 430 -6.69 -13.89 -17.83
N ALA A 431 -5.91 -14.42 -16.89
CA ALA A 431 -6.38 -14.91 -15.60
C ALA A 431 -6.49 -13.82 -14.52
N HIS A 432 -6.24 -12.54 -14.84
CA HIS A 432 -6.18 -11.44 -13.87
C HIS A 432 -5.10 -11.63 -12.77
N ALA A 433 -3.99 -12.26 -13.12
CA ALA A 433 -2.83 -12.54 -12.26
C ALA A 433 -1.64 -11.63 -12.64
N TYR A 434 -1.85 -10.32 -12.52
CA TYR A 434 -0.94 -9.31 -13.07
C TYR A 434 0.48 -9.38 -12.50
N GLU A 435 0.64 -9.72 -11.22
CA GLU A 435 1.92 -9.86 -10.55
C GLU A 435 2.77 -11.06 -11.08
N GLU A 436 2.11 -12.17 -11.46
CA GLU A 436 2.80 -13.30 -12.12
C GLU A 436 3.10 -12.97 -13.58
N ALA A 437 2.21 -12.24 -14.27
CA ALA A 437 2.46 -11.77 -15.63
C ALA A 437 3.71 -10.87 -15.72
N VAL A 438 3.89 -9.94 -14.77
CA VAL A 438 5.13 -9.15 -14.64
C VAL A 438 6.35 -10.07 -14.51
N THR A 439 6.26 -11.11 -13.66
CA THR A 439 7.36 -12.05 -13.42
C THR A 439 7.72 -12.85 -14.67
N GLU A 440 6.72 -13.31 -15.43
CA GLU A 440 6.91 -14.10 -16.66
C GLU A 440 7.38 -13.25 -17.85
N TYR A 441 6.85 -12.05 -18.07
CA TYR A 441 7.38 -11.16 -19.11
C TYR A 441 8.83 -10.72 -18.81
N GLN A 442 9.21 -10.57 -17.53
CA GLN A 442 10.61 -10.37 -17.15
C GLN A 442 11.48 -11.62 -17.40
N ARG A 443 10.95 -12.86 -17.27
CA ARG A 443 11.65 -14.09 -17.68
C ARG A 443 11.82 -14.12 -19.20
N ALA A 444 10.80 -13.76 -19.97
CA ALA A 444 10.84 -13.68 -21.43
C ALA A 444 11.89 -12.69 -21.95
N LEU A 445 11.97 -11.48 -21.37
CA LEU A 445 12.98 -10.48 -21.75
C LEU A 445 14.42 -10.96 -21.51
N ARG A 446 14.69 -11.61 -20.36
CA ARG A 446 16.02 -12.21 -20.07
C ARG A 446 16.35 -13.39 -20.99
N ALA A 447 15.35 -14.17 -21.40
CA ALA A 447 15.55 -15.23 -22.38
C ALA A 447 15.85 -14.66 -23.77
N LEU A 448 15.14 -13.61 -24.20
CA LEU A 448 15.34 -12.92 -25.48
C LEU A 448 16.77 -12.41 -25.65
N GLU A 449 17.32 -11.75 -24.62
CA GLU A 449 18.70 -11.24 -24.59
C GLU A 449 19.78 -12.31 -24.86
N ILE A 450 19.43 -13.60 -24.71
CA ILE A 450 20.31 -14.76 -24.93
C ILE A 450 19.95 -15.53 -26.22
N VAL A 451 18.75 -15.35 -26.79
CA VAL A 451 18.40 -15.88 -28.13
C VAL A 451 18.99 -14.98 -29.23
N SER A 452 18.57 -13.72 -29.24
CA SER A 452 18.85 -12.75 -30.29
C SER A 452 18.27 -11.39 -29.85
N PRO A 453 18.96 -10.26 -30.05
CA PRO A 453 18.41 -8.93 -29.79
C PRO A 453 17.40 -8.52 -30.89
N ASP A 454 16.29 -9.27 -30.99
CA ASP A 454 15.13 -8.90 -31.81
C ASP A 454 14.44 -7.70 -31.15
N GLU A 455 14.62 -6.53 -31.73
CA GLU A 455 14.07 -5.28 -31.20
C GLU A 455 12.53 -5.25 -31.28
N ASP A 456 11.89 -5.86 -32.29
CA ASP A 456 10.43 -5.88 -32.42
C ASP A 456 9.79 -6.74 -31.32
N LEU A 457 10.32 -7.94 -31.13
CA LEU A 457 9.88 -8.82 -30.05
C LEU A 457 10.21 -8.24 -28.66
N ARG A 458 11.33 -7.54 -28.51
CA ARG A 458 11.66 -6.81 -27.27
C ARG A 458 10.66 -5.68 -26.99
N CYS A 459 10.31 -4.89 -28.01
CA CYS A 459 9.33 -3.82 -27.88
C CYS A 459 7.96 -4.39 -27.47
N GLY A 460 7.49 -5.45 -28.14
CA GLY A 460 6.27 -6.17 -27.77
C GLY A 460 6.25 -6.63 -26.31
N LEU A 461 7.30 -7.35 -25.87
CA LEU A 461 7.39 -7.83 -24.48
C LEU A 461 7.48 -6.70 -23.44
N LEU A 462 8.08 -5.55 -23.77
CA LEU A 462 8.08 -4.38 -22.88
C LEU A 462 6.69 -3.72 -22.80
N LEU A 463 5.96 -3.62 -23.91
CA LEU A 463 4.56 -3.14 -23.89
C LEU A 463 3.67 -4.06 -23.06
N ASP A 464 3.83 -5.38 -23.21
CA ASP A 464 3.02 -6.37 -22.50
C ASP A 464 3.39 -6.42 -21.00
N LEU A 465 4.69 -6.30 -20.65
CA LEU A 465 5.19 -6.11 -19.26
C LEU A 465 4.66 -4.82 -18.62
N GLY A 466 4.78 -3.69 -19.31
CA GLY A 466 4.33 -2.39 -18.81
C GLY A 466 2.82 -2.40 -18.55
N ALA A 467 2.05 -3.00 -19.46
CA ALA A 467 0.61 -3.18 -19.31
C ALA A 467 0.22 -4.14 -18.16
N ALA A 468 1.11 -5.07 -17.78
CA ALA A 468 0.95 -5.87 -16.55
C ALA A 468 1.29 -5.06 -15.30
N GLN A 469 2.37 -4.27 -15.31
CA GLN A 469 2.80 -3.42 -14.20
C GLN A 469 1.74 -2.37 -13.81
N VAL A 470 1.11 -1.68 -14.78
CA VAL A 470 0.00 -0.75 -14.52
C VAL A 470 -1.13 -1.44 -13.75
N ARG A 471 -1.52 -2.66 -14.16
CA ARG A 471 -2.60 -3.43 -13.52
C ARG A 471 -2.21 -4.08 -12.18
N ALA A 472 -0.91 -4.21 -11.93
CA ALA A 472 -0.35 -4.56 -10.62
C ALA A 472 -0.12 -3.34 -9.70
N GLY A 473 -0.55 -2.13 -10.09
CA GLY A 473 -0.33 -0.88 -9.34
C GLY A 473 1.11 -0.37 -9.33
N ARG A 474 2.00 -0.95 -10.14
CA ARG A 474 3.45 -0.68 -10.21
C ARG A 474 3.72 0.45 -11.22
N TYR A 475 3.10 1.61 -10.99
CA TYR A 475 3.11 2.74 -11.92
C TYR A 475 4.50 3.35 -12.19
N PRO A 476 5.41 3.49 -11.20
CA PRO A 476 6.78 3.96 -11.45
C PRO A 476 7.53 3.04 -12.43
N GLU A 477 7.51 1.73 -12.17
CA GLU A 477 8.20 0.75 -13.02
C GLU A 477 7.54 0.65 -14.40
N ALA A 478 6.20 0.74 -14.47
CA ALA A 478 5.47 0.80 -15.73
C ALA A 478 5.89 2.00 -16.60
N LYS A 479 6.13 3.17 -16.00
CA LYS A 479 6.58 4.37 -16.72
C LYS A 479 7.94 4.14 -17.40
N GLU A 480 8.88 3.54 -16.69
CA GLU A 480 10.22 3.23 -17.20
C GLU A 480 10.18 2.20 -18.34
N ILE A 481 9.39 1.14 -18.17
CA ILE A 481 9.26 0.07 -19.18
C ILE A 481 8.59 0.58 -20.47
N HIS A 482 7.56 1.44 -20.37
CA HIS A 482 6.96 2.05 -21.58
C HIS A 482 7.90 3.07 -22.27
N LEU A 483 8.79 3.75 -21.53
CA LEU A 483 9.84 4.58 -22.14
C LEU A 483 10.83 3.74 -22.95
N GLN A 484 11.29 2.62 -22.40
CA GLN A 484 12.16 1.68 -23.12
C GLN A 484 11.46 1.11 -24.37
N ALA A 485 10.17 0.77 -24.27
CA ALA A 485 9.36 0.34 -25.41
C ALA A 485 9.29 1.43 -26.51
N ALA A 486 9.03 2.69 -26.13
CA ALA A 486 8.99 3.83 -27.06
C ALA A 486 10.34 4.05 -27.77
N GLU A 487 11.45 3.99 -27.04
CA GLU A 487 12.80 4.13 -27.62
C GLU A 487 13.13 3.05 -28.66
N ILE A 488 12.61 1.84 -28.49
CA ILE A 488 12.77 0.76 -29.47
C ILE A 488 11.81 0.97 -30.65
N ALA A 489 10.54 1.31 -30.40
CA ALA A 489 9.55 1.59 -31.45
C ALA A 489 10.01 2.71 -32.40
N ARG A 490 10.72 3.73 -31.88
CA ARG A 490 11.41 4.76 -32.67
C ARG A 490 12.47 4.20 -33.62
N ARG A 491 13.31 3.26 -33.16
CA ARG A 491 14.37 2.64 -33.98
C ARG A 491 13.81 1.72 -35.06
N LEU A 492 12.74 1.00 -34.74
CA LEU A 492 11.99 0.16 -35.67
C LEU A 492 11.18 0.97 -36.70
N GLY A 493 10.84 2.22 -36.39
CA GLY A 493 9.91 3.03 -37.18
C GLY A 493 8.47 2.50 -37.11
N SER A 494 8.04 2.04 -35.93
CA SER A 494 6.78 1.31 -35.70
C SER A 494 5.73 2.19 -34.98
N PRO A 495 4.76 2.79 -35.71
CA PRO A 495 3.84 3.77 -35.12
C PRO A 495 2.88 3.16 -34.09
N ASP A 496 2.40 1.94 -34.34
CA ASP A 496 1.43 1.28 -33.46
C ASP A 496 2.05 0.87 -32.12
N GLN A 497 3.32 0.45 -32.12
CA GLN A 497 4.07 0.21 -30.89
C GLN A 497 4.37 1.51 -30.13
N LEU A 498 4.74 2.58 -30.84
CA LEU A 498 4.95 3.90 -30.24
C LEU A 498 3.64 4.46 -29.64
N ALA A 499 2.51 4.26 -30.31
CA ALA A 499 1.18 4.59 -29.80
C ALA A 499 0.81 3.78 -28.56
N ARG A 500 1.04 2.46 -28.56
CA ARG A 500 0.85 1.62 -27.36
C ARG A 500 1.75 2.07 -26.20
N ALA A 501 3.01 2.42 -26.47
CA ALA A 501 3.94 2.93 -25.46
C ALA A 501 3.46 4.26 -24.86
N ALA A 502 2.99 5.18 -25.70
CA ALA A 502 2.47 6.47 -25.27
C ALA A 502 1.17 6.35 -24.45
N LEU A 503 0.30 5.40 -24.77
CA LEU A 503 -0.96 5.18 -24.06
C LEU A 503 -0.78 4.47 -22.71
N GLY A 504 0.14 3.50 -22.63
CA GLY A 504 0.43 2.77 -21.39
C GLY A 504 1.34 3.50 -20.40
N PHE A 505 1.92 4.64 -20.80
CA PHE A 505 2.76 5.46 -19.94
C PHE A 505 1.95 6.04 -18.76
N GLY A 506 2.16 5.42 -17.58
CA GLY A 506 1.54 5.82 -16.32
C GLY A 506 0.02 5.68 -16.27
N GLU A 507 -0.56 5.98 -15.11
CA GLU A 507 -2.00 6.00 -14.95
C GLU A 507 -2.65 7.22 -15.64
N PRO A 508 -3.90 7.14 -16.14
CA PRO A 508 -4.70 8.29 -16.58
C PRO A 508 -5.14 9.26 -15.46
N GLN A 509 -4.23 9.68 -14.58
CA GLN A 509 -4.50 10.63 -13.50
C GLN A 509 -3.72 11.93 -13.67
N VAL A 510 -4.43 13.05 -13.83
CA VAL A 510 -3.83 14.38 -13.90
C VAL A 510 -3.74 14.99 -12.50
N GLU A 511 -2.52 15.17 -11.98
CA GLU A 511 -2.28 15.92 -10.73
C GLU A 511 -2.66 17.40 -10.92
N GLY A 512 -3.44 17.95 -9.99
CA GLY A 512 -3.91 19.34 -10.01
C GLY A 512 -2.78 20.36 -10.10
N GLY A 513 -2.49 20.85 -11.31
CA GLY A 513 -1.45 21.85 -11.59
C GLY A 513 -0.10 21.30 -12.06
N HIS A 514 0.05 19.99 -12.26
CA HIS A 514 1.22 19.40 -12.94
C HIS A 514 0.94 19.22 -14.45
N VAL A 515 2.00 19.10 -15.25
CA VAL A 515 1.92 18.78 -16.70
C VAL A 515 3.04 17.82 -17.04
N ASN A 516 2.69 16.61 -17.47
CA ASN A 516 3.67 15.58 -17.78
C ASN A 516 4.29 15.82 -19.16
N ARG A 517 5.26 16.74 -19.24
CA ARG A 517 5.93 17.14 -20.50
C ARG A 517 6.49 15.95 -21.29
N GLN A 518 6.98 14.92 -20.60
CA GLN A 518 7.52 13.70 -21.19
C GLN A 518 6.42 12.89 -21.91
N LEU A 519 5.26 12.74 -21.28
CA LEU A 519 4.08 12.11 -21.88
C LEU A 519 3.50 12.95 -23.04
N VAL A 520 3.38 14.27 -22.87
CA VAL A 520 2.88 15.17 -23.92
C VAL A 520 3.75 15.11 -25.18
N ALA A 521 5.09 15.05 -25.03
CA ALA A 521 6.00 14.88 -26.16
C ALA A 521 5.82 13.51 -26.84
N LEU A 522 5.74 12.42 -26.05
CA LEU A 522 5.58 11.06 -26.55
C LEU A 522 4.22 10.83 -27.25
N LEU A 523 3.13 11.42 -26.75
CA LEU A 523 1.81 11.38 -27.38
C LEU A 523 1.77 12.14 -28.72
N ARG A 524 2.48 13.27 -28.82
CA ARG A 524 2.63 14.02 -30.08
C ARG A 524 3.43 13.24 -31.10
N GLU A 525 4.59 12.72 -30.71
CA GLU A 525 5.43 11.87 -31.55
C GLU A 525 4.67 10.64 -32.08
N ALA A 526 3.86 9.99 -31.24
CA ALA A 526 2.98 8.90 -31.65
C ALA A 526 1.88 9.35 -32.64
N LEU A 527 1.28 10.52 -32.45
CA LEU A 527 0.26 11.08 -33.35
C LEU A 527 0.79 11.54 -34.71
N ASP A 528 2.05 11.99 -34.74
CA ASP A 528 2.76 12.42 -35.96
C ASP A 528 3.34 11.23 -36.74
N ALA A 529 3.78 10.17 -36.05
CA ALA A 529 4.20 8.91 -36.66
C ALA A 529 3.00 8.06 -37.14
N SER A 530 1.83 8.22 -36.51
CA SER A 530 0.60 7.50 -36.86
C SER A 530 0.17 7.77 -38.31
N SER A 531 -0.35 6.74 -38.97
CA SER A 531 -1.05 6.88 -40.25
C SER A 531 -2.14 7.98 -40.18
N PRO A 532 -2.34 8.79 -41.23
CA PRO A 532 -3.47 9.72 -41.33
C PRO A 532 -4.85 9.04 -41.42
N GLN A 533 -4.90 7.70 -41.48
CA GLN A 533 -6.13 6.92 -41.52
C GLN A 533 -6.78 6.82 -40.13
N ASP A 534 -8.12 6.85 -40.11
CA ASP A 534 -8.92 6.71 -38.90
C ASP A 534 -8.63 5.36 -38.18
N SER A 535 -8.13 5.39 -36.95
CA SER A 535 -7.86 4.19 -36.14
C SER A 535 -8.24 4.36 -34.65
N PRO A 536 -8.56 3.27 -33.92
CA PRO A 536 -8.87 3.35 -32.49
C PRO A 536 -7.69 3.86 -31.65
N LEU A 537 -6.45 3.49 -31.99
CA LEU A 537 -5.25 4.02 -31.32
C LEU A 537 -5.16 5.55 -31.49
N ARG A 538 -5.43 6.07 -32.70
CA ARG A 538 -5.44 7.52 -32.94
C ARG A 538 -6.52 8.23 -32.11
N ALA A 539 -7.70 7.63 -31.92
CA ALA A 539 -8.73 8.16 -31.02
C ALA A 539 -8.27 8.23 -29.56
N ARG A 540 -7.72 7.13 -29.04
CA ARG A 540 -7.19 7.06 -27.66
C ARG A 540 -6.04 8.06 -27.45
N LEU A 541 -5.14 8.22 -28.44
CA LEU A 541 -4.04 9.20 -28.38
C LEU A 541 -4.54 10.65 -28.32
N LEU A 542 -5.53 11.01 -29.16
CA LEU A 542 -6.15 12.35 -29.14
C LEU A 542 -6.86 12.64 -27.81
N ALA A 543 -7.56 11.64 -27.26
CA ALA A 543 -8.19 11.71 -25.94
C ALA A 543 -7.15 11.92 -24.82
N ARG A 544 -6.13 11.05 -24.74
CA ARG A 544 -5.06 11.10 -23.74
C ARG A 544 -4.28 12.42 -23.80
N LEU A 545 -3.96 12.91 -25.01
CA LEU A 545 -3.27 14.20 -25.18
C LEU A 545 -4.13 15.38 -24.75
N SER A 546 -5.44 15.35 -25.01
CA SER A 546 -6.36 16.38 -24.50
C SER A 546 -6.33 16.43 -22.96
N VAL A 547 -6.44 15.28 -22.30
CA VAL A 547 -6.39 15.15 -20.84
C VAL A 547 -5.08 15.72 -20.26
N GLU A 548 -3.91 15.34 -20.81
CA GLU A 548 -2.61 15.82 -20.33
C GLU A 548 -2.35 17.32 -20.56
N LEU A 549 -3.00 17.93 -21.55
CA LEU A 549 -2.87 19.37 -21.82
C LEU A 549 -3.73 20.26 -20.90
N THR A 550 -4.57 19.69 -20.02
CA THR A 550 -5.53 20.41 -19.15
C THR A 550 -4.90 21.53 -18.30
N PHE A 551 -3.71 21.32 -17.74
CA PHE A 551 -2.99 22.34 -16.95
C PHE A 551 -1.84 23.04 -17.71
N SER A 552 -1.70 22.75 -19.01
CA SER A 552 -0.66 23.31 -19.87
C SER A 552 -1.00 24.72 -20.38
N GLU A 553 -0.02 25.35 -21.02
CA GLU A 553 -0.23 26.62 -21.75
C GLU A 553 -0.96 26.40 -23.08
N GLU A 554 -0.95 25.16 -23.56
CA GLU A 554 -1.63 24.70 -24.77
C GLU A 554 -3.03 24.13 -24.48
N VAL A 555 -3.60 24.43 -23.31
CA VAL A 555 -4.97 24.05 -22.90
C VAL A 555 -6.04 24.45 -23.92
N HIS A 556 -5.77 25.45 -24.77
CA HIS A 556 -6.64 25.85 -25.88
C HIS A 556 -6.81 24.78 -26.98
N LEU A 557 -5.96 23.75 -27.02
CA LEU A 557 -6.07 22.60 -27.94
C LEU A 557 -7.00 21.50 -27.42
N THR A 558 -7.33 21.47 -26.13
CA THR A 558 -8.09 20.38 -25.50
C THR A 558 -9.48 20.20 -26.12
N ASP A 559 -10.17 21.29 -26.42
CA ASP A 559 -11.47 21.30 -27.09
C ASP A 559 -11.43 20.64 -28.48
N SER A 560 -10.42 20.96 -29.30
CA SER A 560 -10.32 20.45 -30.67
C SER A 560 -9.83 18.99 -30.69
N LEU A 561 -8.92 18.61 -29.80
CA LEU A 561 -8.42 17.24 -29.68
C LEU A 561 -9.50 16.29 -29.15
N SER A 562 -10.22 16.68 -28.09
CA SER A 562 -11.31 15.87 -27.52
C SER A 562 -12.48 15.67 -28.50
N ARG A 563 -12.88 16.73 -29.22
CA ARG A 563 -13.93 16.62 -30.25
C ARG A 563 -13.53 15.64 -31.36
N GLN A 564 -12.30 15.75 -31.87
CA GLN A 564 -11.78 14.80 -32.87
C GLN A 564 -11.74 13.37 -32.35
N ALA A 565 -11.36 13.14 -31.09
CA ALA A 565 -11.37 11.81 -30.47
C ALA A 565 -12.77 11.20 -30.44
N VAL A 566 -13.79 11.96 -30.00
CA VAL A 566 -15.19 11.49 -29.93
C VAL A 566 -15.75 11.23 -31.33
N GLU A 567 -15.54 12.15 -32.28
CA GLU A 567 -15.97 11.96 -33.66
C GLU A 567 -15.34 10.71 -34.30
N LEU A 568 -14.05 10.50 -34.09
CA LEU A 568 -13.30 9.36 -34.61
C LEU A 568 -13.78 8.04 -33.98
N ALA A 569 -13.92 7.99 -32.66
CA ALA A 569 -14.41 6.80 -31.95
C ALA A 569 -15.84 6.43 -32.37
N ARG A 570 -16.73 7.42 -32.55
CA ARG A 570 -18.09 7.22 -33.08
C ARG A 570 -18.09 6.73 -34.53
N ARG A 571 -17.24 7.28 -35.42
CA ARG A 571 -17.11 6.79 -36.82
C ARG A 571 -16.65 5.33 -36.90
N LEU A 572 -15.77 4.92 -35.98
CA LEU A 572 -15.22 3.56 -35.94
C LEU A 572 -16.09 2.55 -35.19
N GLY A 573 -17.10 2.99 -34.43
CA GLY A 573 -17.93 2.12 -33.57
C GLY A 573 -17.16 1.44 -32.44
N HIS A 574 -15.95 1.92 -32.09
CA HIS A 574 -15.04 1.22 -31.18
C HIS A 574 -15.31 1.60 -29.72
N VAL A 575 -16.25 0.89 -29.10
CA VAL A 575 -16.79 1.17 -27.74
C VAL A 575 -15.76 1.57 -26.68
N PRO A 576 -14.64 0.84 -26.43
CA PRO A 576 -13.66 1.27 -25.42
C PRO A 576 -13.00 2.62 -25.73
N ALA A 577 -12.76 2.92 -27.02
CA ALA A 577 -12.21 4.22 -27.43
C ALA A 577 -13.25 5.34 -27.40
N LEU A 578 -14.54 5.01 -27.44
CA LEU A 578 -15.62 5.98 -27.21
C LEU A 578 -15.71 6.34 -25.72
N GLY A 579 -15.55 5.38 -24.81
CA GLY A 579 -15.43 5.65 -23.37
C GLY A 579 -14.30 6.64 -23.05
N ASP A 580 -13.06 6.29 -23.46
CA ASP A 580 -11.88 7.17 -23.30
C ASP A 580 -12.10 8.57 -23.89
N ALA A 581 -12.73 8.65 -25.07
CA ALA A 581 -12.96 9.93 -25.74
C ALA A 581 -14.06 10.78 -25.06
N LEU A 582 -15.12 10.16 -24.53
CA LEU A 582 -16.18 10.85 -23.80
C LEU A 582 -15.67 11.39 -22.46
N ASP A 583 -14.88 10.60 -21.71
CA ASP A 583 -14.20 11.05 -20.49
C ASP A 583 -13.25 12.24 -20.79
N ALA A 584 -12.41 12.11 -21.82
CA ALA A 584 -11.52 13.20 -22.26
C ALA A 584 -12.28 14.44 -22.73
N ARG A 585 -13.46 14.29 -23.35
CA ARG A 585 -14.32 15.41 -23.72
C ARG A 585 -14.95 16.07 -22.49
N TRP A 586 -15.41 15.29 -21.52
CA TRP A 586 -15.94 15.81 -20.26
C TRP A 586 -14.89 16.66 -19.54
N MET A 587 -13.64 16.19 -19.48
CA MET A 587 -12.51 16.95 -18.93
C MET A 587 -12.17 18.20 -19.75
N ALA A 588 -12.19 18.14 -21.09
CA ALA A 588 -11.84 19.28 -21.94
C ALA A 588 -12.83 20.47 -21.83
N VAL A 589 -14.11 20.21 -21.56
CA VAL A 589 -15.12 21.24 -21.27
C VAL A 589 -15.43 21.40 -19.77
N TRP A 590 -14.48 21.00 -18.91
CA TRP A 590 -14.60 21.11 -17.46
C TRP A 590 -14.32 22.53 -16.96
N GLY A 591 -15.32 23.37 -17.19
CA GLY A 591 -15.48 24.73 -16.71
C GLY A 591 -16.95 25.05 -16.47
N PRO A 592 -17.27 26.24 -15.94
CA PRO A 592 -18.65 26.62 -15.67
C PRO A 592 -19.47 26.86 -16.95
N ASP A 593 -18.80 27.23 -18.06
CA ASP A 593 -19.40 27.41 -19.38
C ASP A 593 -19.82 26.07 -20.04
N GLY A 594 -19.24 24.94 -19.60
CA GLY A 594 -19.46 23.61 -20.19
C GLY A 594 -20.42 22.71 -19.40
N LEU A 595 -21.18 23.26 -18.45
CA LEU A 595 -22.04 22.50 -17.54
C LEU A 595 -23.10 21.64 -18.25
N ASP A 596 -23.76 22.20 -19.26
CA ASP A 596 -24.80 21.50 -20.02
C ASP A 596 -24.21 20.36 -20.88
N GLU A 597 -23.09 20.61 -21.56
CA GLU A 597 -22.39 19.59 -22.36
C GLU A 597 -21.89 18.44 -21.48
N ARG A 598 -21.25 18.75 -20.33
CA ARG A 598 -20.81 17.75 -19.34
C ARG A 598 -21.96 16.92 -18.79
N SER A 599 -23.14 17.51 -18.62
CA SER A 599 -24.34 16.80 -18.16
C SER A 599 -24.85 15.80 -19.21
N GLY A 600 -24.81 16.18 -20.49
CA GLY A 600 -25.12 15.27 -21.59
C GLY A 600 -24.11 14.12 -21.72
N LEU A 601 -22.81 14.43 -21.66
CA LEU A 601 -21.71 13.45 -21.76
C LEU A 601 -21.78 12.40 -20.63
N ALA A 602 -22.01 12.82 -19.38
CA ALA A 602 -22.19 11.89 -18.27
C ALA A 602 -23.41 10.96 -18.47
N GLY A 603 -24.47 11.44 -19.13
CA GLY A 603 -25.62 10.61 -19.53
C GLY A 603 -25.29 9.59 -20.63
N GLU A 604 -24.46 9.97 -21.61
CA GLU A 604 -23.99 9.08 -22.68
C GLU A 604 -23.07 7.98 -22.12
N ILE A 605 -22.12 8.34 -21.25
CA ILE A 605 -21.23 7.39 -20.55
C ILE A 605 -22.04 6.39 -19.72
N LEU A 606 -23.05 6.84 -18.97
CA LEU A 606 -23.94 5.97 -18.21
C LEU A 606 -24.80 5.04 -19.08
N SER A 607 -25.14 5.48 -20.30
CA SER A 607 -25.86 4.65 -21.26
C SER A 607 -24.95 3.57 -21.83
N LEU A 608 -23.72 3.95 -22.23
CA LEU A 608 -22.69 3.04 -22.74
C LEU A 608 -22.30 1.98 -21.69
N ALA A 609 -22.20 2.37 -20.42
CA ALA A 609 -21.99 1.47 -19.30
C ALA A 609 -23.13 0.45 -19.13
N GLN A 610 -24.39 0.86 -19.28
CA GLN A 610 -25.56 -0.02 -19.17
C GLN A 610 -25.68 -0.97 -20.38
N GLU A 611 -25.33 -0.54 -21.58
CA GLU A 611 -25.30 -1.37 -22.79
C GLU A 611 -24.19 -2.43 -22.77
N THR A 612 -23.06 -2.13 -22.13
CA THR A 612 -21.90 -3.04 -21.99
C THR A 612 -21.91 -3.90 -20.74
N GLY A 613 -22.66 -3.50 -19.70
CA GLY A 613 -22.59 -4.09 -18.35
C GLY A 613 -21.38 -3.61 -17.52
N ASP A 614 -20.69 -2.55 -17.97
CA ASP A 614 -19.45 -2.07 -17.37
C ASP A 614 -19.70 -1.16 -16.15
N ARG A 615 -19.49 -1.70 -14.95
CA ARG A 615 -19.72 -0.97 -13.69
C ARG A 615 -18.60 0.00 -13.30
N ASP A 616 -17.40 -0.15 -13.84
CA ASP A 616 -16.31 0.82 -13.63
C ASP A 616 -16.65 2.11 -14.40
N LEU A 617 -17.06 1.95 -15.66
CA LEU A 617 -17.59 3.03 -16.50
C LEU A 617 -18.89 3.62 -15.91
N GLU A 618 -19.77 2.80 -15.33
CA GLU A 618 -20.96 3.29 -14.63
C GLU A 618 -20.60 4.18 -13.43
N LEU A 619 -19.64 3.77 -12.61
CA LEU A 619 -19.17 4.58 -11.48
C LEU A 619 -18.51 5.88 -11.95
N ARG A 620 -17.66 5.86 -12.99
CA ARG A 620 -17.10 7.08 -13.61
C ARG A 620 -18.20 8.05 -14.06
N GLY A 621 -19.18 7.56 -14.82
CA GLY A 621 -20.34 8.35 -15.26
C GLY A 621 -21.17 8.90 -14.09
N ARG A 622 -21.33 8.15 -12.99
CA ARG A 622 -22.04 8.62 -11.79
C ARG A 622 -21.26 9.71 -11.05
N ALA A 623 -19.93 9.59 -10.91
CA ALA A 623 -19.11 10.64 -10.28
C ALA A 623 -19.17 11.98 -11.07
N GLN A 624 -19.12 11.89 -12.39
CA GLN A 624 -19.32 13.02 -13.29
C GLN A 624 -20.73 13.63 -13.17
N ARG A 625 -21.79 12.81 -13.12
CA ARG A 625 -23.16 13.30 -12.99
C ARG A 625 -23.47 13.89 -11.60
N VAL A 626 -22.90 13.34 -10.53
CA VAL A 626 -22.91 13.96 -9.19
C VAL A 626 -22.28 15.35 -9.24
N THR A 627 -21.20 15.52 -10.01
CA THR A 627 -20.54 16.81 -10.19
C THR A 627 -21.43 17.84 -10.89
N THR A 628 -22.01 17.51 -12.05
CA THR A 628 -22.84 18.48 -12.78
C THR A 628 -24.19 18.73 -12.10
N SER A 629 -24.77 17.73 -11.43
CA SER A 629 -25.98 17.89 -10.62
C SER A 629 -25.75 18.82 -9.43
N LEU A 630 -24.57 18.75 -8.79
CA LEU A 630 -24.19 19.69 -7.73
C LEU A 630 -24.05 21.11 -8.28
N GLU A 631 -23.31 21.30 -9.37
CA GLU A 631 -23.03 22.62 -9.97
C GLU A 631 -24.30 23.33 -10.49
N SER A 632 -25.26 22.56 -11.03
CA SER A 632 -26.59 23.07 -11.46
C SER A 632 -27.60 23.24 -10.32
N GLY A 633 -27.38 22.55 -9.19
CA GLY A 633 -28.23 22.63 -8.00
C GLY A 633 -29.38 21.63 -7.93
N ASP A 634 -29.30 20.50 -8.63
CA ASP A 634 -30.21 19.36 -8.45
C ASP A 634 -29.70 18.43 -7.32
N PHE A 635 -30.09 18.77 -6.10
CA PHE A 635 -29.73 18.01 -4.90
C PHE A 635 -30.43 16.65 -4.79
N LEU A 636 -31.53 16.44 -5.51
CA LEU A 636 -32.20 15.14 -5.53
C LEU A 636 -31.42 14.16 -6.41
N ALA A 637 -30.89 14.61 -7.55
CA ALA A 637 -29.98 13.84 -8.38
C ALA A 637 -28.65 13.55 -7.65
N VAL A 638 -28.04 14.55 -6.98
CA VAL A 638 -26.82 14.37 -6.17
C VAL A 638 -27.00 13.28 -5.10
N GLU A 639 -28.05 13.37 -4.30
CA GLU A 639 -28.31 12.39 -3.23
C GLU A 639 -28.62 10.99 -3.77
N ALA A 640 -29.40 10.90 -4.86
CA ALA A 640 -29.71 9.64 -5.50
C ALA A 640 -28.45 8.96 -6.08
N ASP A 641 -27.61 9.68 -6.81
CA ASP A 641 -26.42 9.11 -7.41
C ASP A 641 -25.33 8.79 -6.39
N ILE A 642 -25.12 9.60 -5.34
CA ILE A 642 -24.20 9.26 -4.25
C ILE A 642 -24.66 7.97 -3.56
N ALA A 643 -25.98 7.78 -3.37
CA ALA A 643 -26.51 6.55 -2.79
C ALA A 643 -26.35 5.32 -3.71
N VAL A 644 -26.42 5.47 -5.03
CA VAL A 644 -26.14 4.36 -5.98
C VAL A 644 -24.63 4.10 -6.09
N TYR A 645 -23.82 5.15 -6.22
CA TYR A 645 -22.35 5.08 -6.27
C TYR A 645 -21.81 4.34 -5.04
N ALA A 646 -22.26 4.70 -3.85
CA ALA A 646 -21.83 4.04 -2.62
C ALA A 646 -22.11 2.53 -2.64
N ARG A 647 -23.31 2.10 -3.06
CA ARG A 647 -23.63 0.67 -3.17
C ARG A 647 -22.78 -0.04 -4.22
N LEU A 648 -22.61 0.56 -5.40
CA LEU A 648 -21.77 -0.01 -6.46
C LEU A 648 -20.27 -0.03 -6.08
N ALA A 649 -19.80 0.91 -5.25
CA ALA A 649 -18.45 0.93 -4.70
C ALA A 649 -18.25 -0.07 -3.54
N ASP A 650 -19.27 -0.28 -2.71
CA ASP A 650 -19.30 -1.33 -1.68
C ASP A 650 -19.41 -2.74 -2.31
N GLU A 651 -20.14 -2.85 -3.43
CA GLU A 651 -20.20 -4.04 -4.27
C GLU A 651 -18.85 -4.29 -4.95
N LEU A 652 -18.23 -3.31 -5.63
CA LEU A 652 -16.93 -3.49 -6.30
C LEU A 652 -15.69 -3.47 -5.38
N ARG A 653 -15.80 -3.02 -4.13
CA ARG A 653 -14.72 -2.91 -3.11
C ARG A 653 -13.37 -2.33 -3.59
N MET A 654 -13.33 -1.62 -4.72
CA MET A 654 -12.11 -1.07 -5.31
C MET A 654 -11.64 0.16 -4.52
N PRO A 655 -10.37 0.24 -4.10
CA PRO A 655 -9.87 1.34 -3.26
C PRO A 655 -10.12 2.74 -3.83
N VAL A 656 -10.08 2.92 -5.16
CA VAL A 656 -10.39 4.20 -5.82
C VAL A 656 -11.84 4.65 -5.62
N HIS A 657 -12.79 3.72 -5.68
CA HIS A 657 -14.22 4.00 -5.49
C HIS A 657 -14.58 4.14 -4.01
N GLN A 658 -13.89 3.42 -3.11
CA GLN A 658 -13.98 3.62 -1.66
C GLN A 658 -13.48 5.03 -1.26
N TRP A 659 -12.35 5.46 -1.81
CA TRP A 659 -11.80 6.80 -1.65
C TRP A 659 -12.77 7.89 -2.14
N THR A 660 -13.33 7.73 -3.36
CA THR A 660 -14.34 8.65 -3.91
C THR A 660 -15.59 8.72 -3.05
N THR A 661 -16.13 7.57 -2.62
CA THR A 661 -17.33 7.49 -1.75
C THR A 661 -17.10 8.20 -0.43
N THR A 662 -15.94 7.98 0.19
CA THR A 662 -15.57 8.60 1.49
C THR A 662 -15.40 10.12 1.35
N THR A 663 -14.79 10.57 0.24
CA THR A 663 -14.65 12.01 -0.07
C THR A 663 -16.00 12.68 -0.32
N MET A 664 -16.91 12.06 -1.07
CA MET A 664 -18.29 12.54 -1.24
C MET A 664 -19.07 12.59 0.09
N ARG A 665 -18.82 11.64 1.01
CA ARG A 665 -19.42 11.64 2.36
C ARG A 665 -18.86 12.77 3.23
N ALA A 666 -17.55 13.06 3.18
CA ALA A 666 -16.96 14.20 3.87
C ALA A 666 -17.56 15.54 3.36
N MET A 667 -17.69 15.68 2.04
CA MET A 667 -18.34 16.84 1.39
C MET A 667 -19.77 17.07 1.91
N ARG A 668 -20.58 16.00 2.01
CA ARG A 668 -21.96 16.07 2.56
C ARG A 668 -21.97 16.39 4.06
N ALA A 669 -21.04 15.85 4.84
CA ALA A 669 -20.92 16.16 6.27
C ALA A 669 -20.57 17.64 6.51
N LEU A 670 -19.70 18.24 5.69
CA LEU A 670 -19.41 19.68 5.72
C LEU A 670 -20.67 20.51 5.39
N LEU A 671 -21.42 20.15 4.35
CA LEU A 671 -22.68 20.82 4.00
C LEU A 671 -23.73 20.77 5.13
N GLN A 672 -23.81 19.65 5.84
CA GLN A 672 -24.75 19.47 6.95
C GLN A 672 -24.29 20.12 8.27
N GLY A 673 -23.03 20.55 8.36
CA GLY A 673 -22.44 21.07 9.60
C GLY A 673 -21.99 19.98 10.59
N SER A 674 -21.89 18.73 10.15
CA SER A 674 -21.43 17.58 10.93
C SER A 674 -19.90 17.54 10.98
N PHE A 675 -19.29 18.57 11.56
CA PHE A 675 -17.86 18.88 11.42
C PHE A 675 -16.91 17.78 11.92
N GLU A 676 -17.21 17.12 13.05
CA GLU A 676 -16.41 15.99 13.57
C GLU A 676 -16.41 14.80 12.60
N ALA A 677 -17.58 14.43 12.07
CA ALA A 677 -17.70 13.38 11.08
C ALA A 677 -17.02 13.75 9.74
N ALA A 678 -17.07 15.03 9.34
CA ALA A 678 -16.36 15.51 8.16
C ALA A 678 -14.82 15.41 8.32
N GLU A 679 -14.31 15.71 9.51
CA GLU A 679 -12.90 15.57 9.86
C GLU A 679 -12.45 14.10 9.79
N THR A 680 -13.16 13.19 10.46
CA THR A 680 -12.88 11.74 10.42
C THR A 680 -12.95 11.18 8.99
N LEU A 681 -13.95 11.55 8.19
CA LEU A 681 -14.08 11.07 6.80
C LEU A 681 -12.99 11.63 5.88
N ALA A 682 -12.50 12.85 6.11
CA ALA A 682 -11.38 13.40 5.36
C ALA A 682 -10.05 12.69 5.69
N GLU A 683 -9.81 12.38 6.96
CA GLU A 683 -8.65 11.60 7.40
C GLU A 683 -8.72 10.13 6.92
N GLU A 684 -9.90 9.50 6.94
CA GLU A 684 -10.16 8.17 6.39
C GLU A 684 -9.87 8.14 4.88
N ALA A 685 -10.42 9.09 4.12
CA ALA A 685 -10.16 9.21 2.69
C ALA A 685 -8.67 9.40 2.39
N PHE A 686 -7.97 10.29 3.09
CA PHE A 686 -6.52 10.47 2.89
C PHE A 686 -5.73 9.19 3.22
N SER A 687 -6.14 8.45 4.25
CA SER A 687 -5.49 7.21 4.68
C SER A 687 -5.71 6.02 3.73
N LEU A 688 -6.79 6.01 2.94
CA LEU A 688 -7.07 4.96 1.95
C LEU A 688 -6.15 5.03 0.72
N GLN A 689 -5.72 6.23 0.32
CA GLN A 689 -4.97 6.48 -0.91
C GLN A 689 -3.98 7.67 -0.76
N PRO A 690 -3.00 7.59 0.15
CA PRO A 690 -2.11 8.73 0.46
C PRO A 690 -1.20 9.12 -0.70
N GLU A 691 -0.79 8.14 -1.53
CA GLU A 691 0.08 8.34 -2.70
C GLU A 691 -0.69 8.85 -3.94
N ARG A 692 -2.04 8.90 -3.91
CA ARG A 692 -2.83 9.34 -5.08
C ARG A 692 -2.65 10.86 -5.28
N PRO A 693 -2.24 11.37 -6.47
CA PRO A 693 -1.78 12.75 -6.61
C PRO A 693 -2.78 13.84 -6.17
N ASN A 694 -4.08 13.57 -6.28
CA ASN A 694 -5.14 14.50 -5.88
C ASN A 694 -5.66 14.29 -4.44
N ALA A 695 -5.19 13.28 -3.70
CA ALA A 695 -5.61 13.03 -2.31
C ALA A 695 -5.15 14.13 -1.34
N GLN A 696 -3.92 14.63 -1.48
CA GLN A 696 -3.44 15.76 -0.67
C GLN A 696 -4.30 17.02 -0.90
N TRP A 697 -4.64 17.33 -2.16
CA TRP A 697 -5.51 18.46 -2.50
C TRP A 697 -6.94 18.29 -1.97
N ALA A 698 -7.49 17.07 -2.03
CA ALA A 698 -8.82 16.76 -1.53
C ALA A 698 -8.91 17.01 -0.01
N HIS A 699 -7.99 16.39 0.75
CA HIS A 699 -7.86 16.54 2.19
C HIS A 699 -7.62 18.00 2.60
N ALA A 700 -6.66 18.70 1.97
CA ALA A 700 -6.32 20.07 2.32
C ALA A 700 -7.51 21.04 2.15
N ASN A 701 -8.31 20.92 1.08
CA ASN A 701 -9.49 21.78 0.90
C ASN A 701 -10.61 21.46 1.89
N ALA A 702 -10.85 20.18 2.21
CA ALA A 702 -11.84 19.78 3.21
C ALA A 702 -11.49 20.34 4.61
N VAL A 703 -10.23 20.17 5.04
CA VAL A 703 -9.73 20.68 6.32
C VAL A 703 -9.69 22.22 6.34
N ALA A 704 -9.44 22.89 5.21
CA ALA A 704 -9.49 24.35 5.14
C ALA A 704 -10.91 24.91 5.30
N LEU A 705 -11.93 24.32 4.66
CA LEU A 705 -13.31 24.74 4.91
C LEU A 705 -13.73 24.44 6.36
N LEU A 706 -13.41 23.24 6.87
CA LEU A 706 -13.66 22.86 8.26
C LEU A 706 -13.08 23.86 9.26
N ARG A 707 -11.79 24.23 9.11
CA ARG A 707 -11.13 25.21 10.00
C ARG A 707 -11.67 26.63 9.80
N TRP A 708 -12.10 27.01 8.60
CA TRP A 708 -12.80 28.27 8.35
C TRP A 708 -14.17 28.33 9.05
N GLU A 709 -14.90 27.22 9.13
CA GLU A 709 -16.16 27.12 9.90
C GLU A 709 -15.94 27.15 11.42
N GLN A 710 -14.84 26.56 11.90
CA GLN A 710 -14.45 26.63 13.31
C GLN A 710 -13.89 28.01 13.71
N GLY A 711 -13.34 28.80 12.77
CA GLY A 711 -12.61 30.04 13.06
C GLY A 711 -11.15 29.79 13.50
N ARG A 712 -10.51 28.84 12.81
CA ARG A 712 -9.17 28.29 13.08
C ARG A 712 -8.32 28.18 11.81
N LEU A 713 -8.70 28.83 10.71
CA LEU A 713 -8.00 28.74 9.42
C LEU A 713 -6.55 29.26 9.50
N GLY A 714 -6.27 30.18 10.42
CA GLY A 714 -4.94 30.71 10.72
C GLY A 714 -3.93 29.67 11.22
N GLU A 715 -4.38 28.49 11.65
CA GLU A 715 -3.51 27.33 11.93
C GLU A 715 -2.85 26.79 10.65
N LEU A 716 -3.57 26.80 9.52
CA LEU A 716 -3.15 26.18 8.26
C LEU A 716 -2.24 27.09 7.41
N ARG A 717 -1.84 28.26 7.90
CA ARG A 717 -1.03 29.23 7.13
C ARG A 717 0.26 28.58 6.59
N GLU A 718 0.99 27.87 7.44
CA GLU A 718 2.24 27.20 7.10
C GLU A 718 2.03 25.92 6.25
N THR A 719 0.79 25.44 6.13
CA THR A 719 0.39 24.39 5.19
C THR A 719 0.11 24.96 3.79
N TRP A 720 -0.54 26.12 3.72
CA TRP A 720 -0.93 26.75 2.45
C TRP A 720 0.20 27.55 1.79
N GLN A 721 1.12 28.13 2.56
CA GLN A 721 2.25 28.89 2.01
C GLN A 721 3.10 28.06 1.01
N PRO A 722 3.62 26.86 1.35
CA PRO A 722 4.38 26.04 0.39
C PRO A 722 3.58 25.60 -0.84
N LEU A 723 2.26 25.42 -0.69
CA LEU A 723 1.37 25.06 -1.81
C LEU A 723 1.17 26.25 -2.78
N VAL A 724 1.11 27.48 -2.27
CA VAL A 724 1.03 28.70 -3.10
C VAL A 724 2.35 28.97 -3.83
N ASP A 725 3.47 28.64 -3.20
CA ASP A 725 4.81 28.84 -3.77
C ASP A 725 5.15 27.75 -4.81
N ARG A 726 4.85 26.47 -4.53
CA ARG A 726 5.00 25.36 -5.49
C ARG A 726 4.01 25.45 -6.66
N PHE A 727 2.78 25.92 -6.42
CA PHE A 727 1.72 26.00 -7.43
C PHE A 727 1.18 27.44 -7.57
N PRO A 728 1.97 28.40 -8.09
CA PRO A 728 1.55 29.80 -8.18
C PRO A 728 0.33 30.02 -9.09
N ARG A 729 0.02 29.05 -9.97
CA ARG A 729 -1.20 29.02 -10.80
C ARG A 729 -2.46 28.61 -10.03
N ALA A 730 -2.38 27.98 -8.85
CA ALA A 730 -3.53 27.57 -8.03
C ALA A 730 -4.18 28.77 -7.32
N ALA A 731 -5.15 29.40 -7.98
CA ALA A 731 -5.82 30.61 -7.46
C ALA A 731 -6.55 30.36 -6.13
N PHE A 732 -7.16 29.19 -5.95
CA PHE A 732 -7.84 28.80 -4.70
C PHE A 732 -6.87 28.72 -3.51
N ALA A 733 -5.66 28.17 -3.70
CA ALA A 733 -4.66 28.07 -2.64
C ALA A 733 -4.23 29.44 -2.11
N ARG A 734 -4.05 30.42 -3.02
CA ARG A 734 -3.77 31.82 -2.67
C ARG A 734 -4.95 32.49 -1.98
N GLY A 735 -6.18 32.11 -2.32
CA GLY A 735 -7.40 32.51 -1.61
C GLY A 735 -7.47 31.99 -0.18
N TRP A 736 -7.18 30.71 0.05
CA TRP A 736 -7.11 30.12 1.40
C TRP A 736 -6.02 30.77 2.26
N LEU A 737 -4.81 30.96 1.70
CA LEU A 737 -3.71 31.65 2.39
C LEU A 737 -4.10 33.09 2.80
N ALA A 738 -4.75 33.85 1.91
CA ALA A 738 -5.21 35.20 2.22
C ALA A 738 -6.28 35.25 3.32
N LEU A 739 -7.19 34.26 3.39
CA LEU A 739 -8.15 34.15 4.49
C LEU A 739 -7.47 33.74 5.81
N ALA A 740 -6.47 32.87 5.79
CA ALA A 740 -5.65 32.51 6.95
C ALA A 740 -4.87 33.73 7.49
N ASP A 741 -4.28 34.53 6.60
CA ASP A 741 -3.59 35.78 6.96
C ASP A 741 -4.56 36.81 7.56
N ILE A 742 -5.78 36.95 7.03
CA ILE A 742 -6.84 37.82 7.63
C ILE A 742 -7.19 37.37 9.05
N GLU A 743 -7.35 36.07 9.29
CA GLU A 743 -7.72 35.53 10.61
C GLU A 743 -6.59 35.77 11.64
N ARG A 744 -5.33 35.72 11.21
CA ARG A 744 -4.14 36.06 12.01
C ARG A 744 -3.89 37.57 12.14
N GLY A 745 -4.60 38.40 11.39
CA GLY A 745 -4.49 39.86 11.39
C GLY A 745 -3.54 40.48 10.36
N ASP A 746 -2.84 39.69 9.54
CA ASP A 746 -1.99 40.21 8.44
C ASP A 746 -2.85 40.60 7.22
N ARG A 747 -3.54 41.73 7.35
CA ARG A 747 -4.37 42.32 6.30
C ARG A 747 -3.53 42.83 5.13
N ASP A 748 -2.22 43.01 5.29
CA ASP A 748 -1.34 43.54 4.25
C ASP A 748 -0.86 42.42 3.31
N SER A 749 -0.54 41.24 3.85
CA SER A 749 -0.35 40.01 3.04
C SER A 749 -1.62 39.65 2.29
N ALA A 750 -2.77 39.66 2.97
CA ALA A 750 -4.05 39.36 2.34
C ALA A 750 -4.42 40.34 1.21
N ARG A 751 -4.11 41.65 1.33
CA ARG A 751 -4.30 42.61 0.22
C ARG A 751 -3.37 42.33 -0.96
N ARG A 752 -2.09 42.01 -0.73
CA ARG A 752 -1.16 41.62 -1.82
C ARG A 752 -1.67 40.38 -2.55
N ALA A 753 -2.13 39.37 -1.82
CA ALA A 753 -2.72 38.16 -2.39
C ALA A 753 -4.02 38.45 -3.16
N LEU A 754 -4.90 39.33 -2.65
CA LEU A 754 -6.12 39.76 -3.32
C LEU A 754 -5.85 40.49 -4.63
N GLN A 755 -4.90 41.42 -4.66
CA GLN A 755 -4.56 42.17 -5.88
C GLN A 755 -4.18 41.21 -7.01
N ILE A 756 -3.29 40.24 -6.72
CA ILE A 756 -2.87 39.19 -7.67
C ILE A 756 -4.09 38.40 -8.19
N LEU A 757 -5.04 38.05 -7.32
CA LEU A 757 -6.26 37.33 -7.72
C LEU A 757 -7.20 38.20 -8.56
N ALA A 758 -7.43 39.45 -8.18
CA ALA A 758 -8.32 40.39 -8.86
C ALA A 758 -7.78 40.88 -10.22
N GLU A 759 -6.47 40.82 -10.44
CA GLU A 759 -5.82 41.06 -11.73
C GLU A 759 -5.83 39.82 -12.62
N GLN A 760 -5.59 38.62 -12.07
CA GLN A 760 -5.41 37.41 -12.88
C GLN A 760 -6.71 36.66 -13.20
N LEU A 761 -7.69 36.61 -12.29
CA LEU A 761 -8.91 35.81 -12.50
C LEU A 761 -9.75 36.28 -13.71
N PRO A 762 -9.94 37.59 -13.99
CA PRO A 762 -10.71 38.05 -15.16
C PRO A 762 -10.16 37.64 -16.53
N VAL A 763 -8.86 37.34 -16.63
CA VAL A 763 -8.15 37.05 -17.89
C VAL A 763 -7.69 35.60 -18.05
N ARG A 764 -7.93 34.75 -17.05
CA ARG A 764 -7.55 33.32 -17.07
C ARG A 764 -8.60 32.45 -17.78
N PRO A 765 -8.20 31.30 -18.36
CA PRO A 765 -9.13 30.26 -18.78
C PRO A 765 -10.04 29.81 -17.63
N ARG A 766 -11.33 29.58 -17.94
CA ARG A 766 -12.36 29.26 -16.95
C ARG A 766 -12.45 27.76 -16.68
N SER A 767 -11.38 27.15 -16.18
CA SER A 767 -11.38 25.74 -15.79
C SER A 767 -12.17 25.50 -14.49
N ALA A 768 -12.40 24.25 -14.12
CA ALA A 768 -13.08 23.83 -12.89
C ALA A 768 -12.65 24.60 -11.63
N LEU A 769 -11.33 24.83 -11.49
CA LEU A 769 -10.72 25.49 -10.32
C LEU A 769 -10.89 27.03 -10.32
N TRP A 770 -11.45 27.61 -11.40
CA TRP A 770 -11.60 29.06 -11.57
C TRP A 770 -12.75 29.66 -10.76
N LEU A 771 -13.93 29.01 -10.71
CA LEU A 771 -15.03 29.46 -9.85
C LEU A 771 -14.68 29.37 -8.34
N PRO A 772 -14.06 28.30 -7.81
CA PRO A 772 -13.49 28.28 -6.47
C PRO A 772 -12.49 29.41 -6.21
N GLY A 773 -11.63 29.73 -7.18
CA GLY A 773 -10.73 30.89 -7.11
C GLY A 773 -11.47 32.22 -6.98
N LEU A 774 -12.52 32.44 -7.77
CA LEU A 774 -13.39 33.62 -7.68
C LEU A 774 -14.15 33.69 -6.35
N ALA A 775 -14.69 32.58 -5.86
CA ALA A 775 -15.40 32.51 -4.58
C ALA A 775 -14.50 32.96 -3.42
N LEU A 776 -13.29 32.42 -3.34
CA LEU A 776 -12.31 32.77 -2.31
C LEU A 776 -11.81 34.22 -2.48
N ALA A 777 -11.51 34.68 -3.70
CA ALA A 777 -11.14 36.08 -3.95
C ALA A 777 -12.26 37.08 -3.56
N SER A 778 -13.53 36.70 -3.78
CA SER A 778 -14.70 37.50 -3.41
C SER A 778 -14.90 37.57 -1.90
N LEU A 779 -14.66 36.47 -1.17
CA LEU A 779 -14.61 36.47 0.30
C LEU A 779 -13.48 37.38 0.80
N VAL A 780 -12.27 37.27 0.26
CA VAL A 780 -11.12 38.09 0.66
C VAL A 780 -11.41 39.58 0.43
N SER A 781 -11.94 39.97 -0.73
CA SER A 781 -12.41 41.34 -1.01
C SER A 781 -13.44 41.83 0.03
N ALA A 782 -14.49 41.04 0.29
CA ALA A 782 -15.55 41.42 1.22
C ALA A 782 -15.21 41.28 2.72
N ARG A 783 -14.04 40.72 3.06
CA ARG A 783 -13.46 40.71 4.42
C ARG A 783 -12.38 41.79 4.61
N LEU A 784 -11.84 42.33 3.52
CA LEU A 784 -10.91 43.47 3.49
C LEU A 784 -11.59 44.82 3.21
N ASP A 785 -12.86 44.81 2.79
CA ASP A 785 -13.60 45.97 2.28
C ASP A 785 -12.99 46.58 1.00
N ASP A 786 -12.37 45.74 0.18
CA ASP A 786 -11.72 46.15 -1.06
C ASP A 786 -12.72 46.30 -2.21
N SER A 787 -13.18 47.54 -2.37
CA SER A 787 -14.17 47.95 -3.38
C SER A 787 -13.61 47.95 -4.82
N ASP A 788 -12.30 48.09 -5.00
CA ASP A 788 -11.67 48.12 -6.33
C ASP A 788 -11.50 46.70 -6.89
N ALA A 789 -11.09 45.74 -6.05
CA ALA A 789 -11.19 44.33 -6.35
C ALA A 789 -12.65 43.91 -6.58
N ALA A 790 -13.59 44.39 -5.77
CA ALA A 790 -15.01 44.04 -5.90
C ALA A 790 -15.58 44.40 -7.27
N ARG A 791 -15.32 45.64 -7.73
CA ARG A 791 -15.76 46.13 -9.05
C ARG A 791 -15.09 45.43 -10.24
N ARG A 792 -13.92 44.80 -10.06
CA ARG A 792 -13.29 43.95 -11.09
C ARG A 792 -13.89 42.55 -11.15
N LEU A 793 -14.20 41.94 -10.00
CA LEU A 793 -14.68 40.56 -9.92
C LEU A 793 -16.18 40.40 -10.20
N TYR A 794 -17.01 41.38 -9.83
CA TYR A 794 -18.48 41.29 -9.97
C TYR A 794 -18.97 41.03 -11.42
N PRO A 795 -18.49 41.76 -12.46
CA PRO A 795 -18.94 41.50 -13.83
C PRO A 795 -18.53 40.11 -14.36
N VAL A 796 -17.42 39.57 -13.84
CA VAL A 796 -16.85 38.29 -14.25
C VAL A 796 -17.62 37.11 -13.66
N LEU A 797 -18.10 37.25 -12.41
CA LEU A 797 -18.89 36.22 -11.73
C LEU A 797 -20.38 36.27 -12.12
N ARG A 798 -20.91 37.44 -12.52
CA ARG A 798 -22.34 37.68 -12.75
C ARG A 798 -23.06 36.66 -13.64
N PRO A 799 -22.48 36.12 -14.73
CA PRO A 799 -23.15 35.12 -15.56
C PRO A 799 -23.57 33.85 -14.79
N TYR A 800 -22.80 33.46 -13.78
CA TYR A 800 -22.94 32.18 -13.08
C TYR A 800 -23.82 32.27 -11.83
N GLY A 801 -24.56 33.37 -11.61
CA GLY A 801 -25.31 33.59 -10.37
C GLY A 801 -26.27 32.46 -9.97
N GLY A 802 -26.85 31.75 -10.95
CA GLY A 802 -27.70 30.58 -10.71
C GLY A 802 -26.97 29.29 -10.31
N HIS A 803 -25.64 29.23 -10.46
CA HIS A 803 -24.83 28.03 -10.23
C HIS A 803 -24.46 27.87 -8.74
N VAL A 804 -24.10 26.64 -8.39
CA VAL A 804 -23.41 26.31 -7.14
C VAL A 804 -21.92 26.12 -7.44
N ILE A 805 -21.08 26.74 -6.62
CA ILE A 805 -19.63 26.64 -6.70
C ILE A 805 -19.17 25.43 -5.86
N ALA A 806 -18.38 24.55 -6.46
CA ALA A 806 -17.76 23.41 -5.80
C ALA A 806 -16.29 23.29 -6.18
N MET A 807 -15.47 22.78 -5.26
CA MET A 807 -14.16 22.22 -5.58
C MET A 807 -14.37 20.78 -6.05
N THR A 808 -14.10 20.54 -7.32
CA THR A 808 -14.30 19.25 -7.99
C THR A 808 -12.98 18.70 -8.46
N MET A 809 -12.76 17.41 -8.22
CA MET A 809 -11.87 16.57 -9.03
C MET A 809 -12.79 15.74 -9.97
N GLU A 810 -12.47 14.48 -10.25
CA GLU A 810 -13.38 13.49 -10.90
C GLU A 810 -14.79 13.42 -10.25
N HIS A 811 -14.92 13.95 -9.03
CA HIS A 811 -16.11 14.04 -8.18
C HIS A 811 -16.01 15.30 -7.29
N PRO A 812 -17.08 15.73 -6.59
CA PRO A 812 -17.00 16.86 -5.66
C PRO A 812 -16.28 16.53 -4.36
N VAL A 813 -15.38 17.43 -3.95
CA VAL A 813 -14.64 17.36 -2.67
C VAL A 813 -15.22 18.33 -1.65
N VAL A 814 -15.51 19.57 -2.06
CA VAL A 814 -15.98 20.64 -1.17
C VAL A 814 -17.03 21.48 -1.90
N CYS A 815 -18.11 21.86 -1.24
CA CYS A 815 -19.08 22.79 -1.79
C CYS A 815 -18.93 24.18 -1.13
N PHE A 816 -18.81 25.22 -1.94
CA PHE A 816 -18.76 26.62 -1.52
C PHE A 816 -20.14 27.28 -1.50
N GLY A 817 -21.15 26.67 -2.13
CA GLY A 817 -22.52 27.17 -2.17
C GLY A 817 -22.81 28.06 -3.37
N SER A 818 -23.88 28.85 -3.27
CA SER A 818 -24.40 29.65 -4.39
C SER A 818 -23.44 30.74 -4.84
N ALA A 819 -23.23 30.87 -6.16
CA ALA A 819 -22.53 32.01 -6.75
C ALA A 819 -23.16 33.36 -6.37
N SER A 820 -24.48 33.41 -6.13
CA SER A 820 -25.18 34.61 -5.64
C SER A 820 -24.66 35.11 -4.28
N LEU A 821 -24.15 34.25 -3.37
CA LEU A 821 -23.56 34.72 -2.12
C LEU A 821 -22.36 35.64 -2.40
N TYR A 822 -21.51 35.20 -3.32
CA TYR A 822 -20.29 35.91 -3.71
C TYR A 822 -20.62 37.18 -4.50
N LEU A 823 -21.65 37.17 -5.35
CA LEU A 823 -22.18 38.38 -5.99
C LEU A 823 -22.73 39.39 -4.96
N ALA A 824 -23.45 38.93 -3.94
CA ALA A 824 -23.96 39.78 -2.86
C ALA A 824 -22.82 40.42 -2.05
N LEU A 825 -21.77 39.65 -1.74
CA LEU A 825 -20.56 40.11 -1.06
C LEU A 825 -19.82 41.19 -1.86
N LEU A 826 -19.64 40.99 -3.17
CA LEU A 826 -18.99 41.95 -4.06
C LEU A 826 -19.84 43.22 -4.25
N ALA A 827 -21.16 43.09 -4.39
CA ALA A 827 -22.09 44.22 -4.44
C ALA A 827 -22.07 45.02 -3.12
N THR A 828 -22.02 44.33 -1.98
CA THR A 828 -21.86 44.95 -0.64
C THR A 828 -20.56 45.76 -0.53
N ALA A 829 -19.42 45.20 -0.96
CA ALA A 829 -18.14 45.92 -1.00
C ALA A 829 -18.12 47.07 -2.03
N SER A 830 -19.06 47.07 -2.99
CA SER A 830 -19.26 48.15 -3.97
C SER A 830 -20.30 49.18 -3.53
N SER A 831 -20.94 49.00 -2.36
CA SER A 831 -22.11 49.78 -1.90
C SER A 831 -23.34 49.73 -2.84
N CYS A 832 -23.45 48.67 -3.65
CA CYS A 832 -24.59 48.37 -4.51
C CYS A 832 -25.67 47.64 -3.69
N TRP A 833 -26.33 48.36 -2.77
CA TRP A 833 -27.18 47.77 -1.73
C TRP A 833 -28.40 47.00 -2.28
N ALA A 834 -29.01 47.49 -3.36
CA ALA A 834 -30.18 46.87 -3.96
C ALA A 834 -29.82 45.52 -4.61
N GLU A 835 -28.83 45.50 -5.50
CA GLU A 835 -28.37 44.26 -6.13
C GLU A 835 -27.80 43.28 -5.09
N ALA A 836 -27.14 43.77 -4.04
CA ALA A 836 -26.69 42.94 -2.94
C ALA A 836 -27.87 42.22 -2.24
N GLY A 837 -29.00 42.89 -2.05
CA GLY A 837 -30.22 42.30 -1.48
C GLY A 837 -30.77 41.16 -2.34
N ASP A 838 -31.00 41.41 -3.63
CA ASP A 838 -31.49 40.41 -4.60
C ASP A 838 -30.60 39.15 -4.60
N HIS A 839 -29.28 39.35 -4.61
CA HIS A 839 -28.30 38.27 -4.58
C HIS A 839 -28.28 37.52 -3.23
N PHE A 840 -28.44 38.20 -2.08
CA PHE A 840 -28.54 37.52 -0.78
C PHE A 840 -29.80 36.65 -0.69
N GLU A 841 -30.95 37.12 -1.18
CA GLU A 841 -32.14 36.29 -1.23
C GLU A 841 -31.98 35.07 -2.16
N ALA A 842 -31.37 35.26 -3.34
CA ALA A 842 -31.09 34.17 -4.27
C ALA A 842 -30.15 33.13 -3.64
N ALA A 843 -29.13 33.58 -2.91
CA ALA A 843 -28.24 32.72 -2.14
C ALA A 843 -28.97 31.97 -1.03
N ILE A 844 -29.86 32.61 -0.26
CA ILE A 844 -30.70 31.96 0.76
C ILE A 844 -31.56 30.86 0.14
N ARG A 845 -32.31 31.17 -0.93
CA ARG A 845 -33.15 30.19 -1.65
C ARG A 845 -32.34 29.00 -2.17
N MET A 846 -31.11 29.23 -2.65
CA MET A 846 -30.23 28.15 -3.08
C MET A 846 -29.68 27.33 -1.89
N HIS A 847 -29.20 27.97 -0.83
CA HIS A 847 -28.68 27.30 0.37
C HIS A 847 -29.74 26.49 1.13
N GLU A 848 -31.00 26.91 1.06
CA GLU A 848 -32.14 26.15 1.61
C GLU A 848 -32.46 24.89 0.77
N ARG A 849 -32.40 24.95 -0.57
CA ARG A 849 -32.50 23.75 -1.44
C ARG A 849 -31.31 22.79 -1.28
N LEU A 850 -30.13 23.34 -1.02
CA LEU A 850 -28.88 22.64 -0.72
C LEU A 850 -28.92 21.85 0.61
N GLY A 851 -29.84 22.18 1.52
CA GLY A 851 -29.78 21.73 2.91
C GLY A 851 -28.57 22.26 3.70
N ALA A 852 -27.87 23.28 3.18
CA ALA A 852 -26.55 23.68 3.65
C ALA A 852 -26.59 24.62 4.86
N ALA A 853 -26.85 24.07 6.05
CA ALA A 853 -27.04 24.85 7.27
C ALA A 853 -25.89 25.84 7.58
N PRO A 854 -24.59 25.49 7.48
CA PRO A 854 -23.50 26.44 7.74
C PRO A 854 -23.43 27.60 6.73
N LEU A 855 -23.59 27.30 5.44
CA LEU A 855 -23.59 28.31 4.36
C LEU A 855 -24.81 29.24 4.47
N LEU A 856 -25.97 28.70 4.84
CA LEU A 856 -27.18 29.46 5.11
C LEU A 856 -27.02 30.41 6.32
N ALA A 857 -26.37 29.95 7.40
CA ALA A 857 -26.06 30.78 8.56
C ALA A 857 -25.10 31.94 8.19
N ARG A 858 -24.02 31.65 7.43
CA ARG A 858 -23.12 32.69 6.92
C ARG A 858 -23.84 33.69 6.03
N THR A 859 -24.67 33.22 5.10
CA THR A 859 -25.41 34.07 4.16
C THR A 859 -26.33 35.04 4.92
N ARG A 860 -27.04 34.56 5.94
CA ARG A 860 -27.90 35.40 6.79
C ARG A 860 -27.10 36.43 7.61
N TYR A 861 -25.94 36.06 8.15
CA TYR A 861 -25.03 37.00 8.82
C TYR A 861 -24.43 38.06 7.86
N ASP A 862 -23.95 37.64 6.69
CA ASP A 862 -23.37 38.54 5.69
C ASP A 862 -24.44 39.50 5.12
N TYR A 863 -25.68 39.04 4.95
CA TYR A 863 -26.84 39.88 4.59
C TYR A 863 -27.19 40.88 5.70
N ALA A 864 -27.28 40.44 6.96
CA ALA A 864 -27.53 41.36 8.07
C ALA A 864 -26.44 42.44 8.22
N ARG A 865 -25.16 42.08 7.99
CA ARG A 865 -24.07 43.08 7.96
C ARG A 865 -24.23 44.07 6.81
N MET A 866 -24.73 43.65 5.65
CA MET A 866 -25.04 44.56 4.54
C MET A 866 -26.13 45.55 4.93
N LEU A 867 -27.26 45.06 5.48
CA LEU A 867 -28.38 45.90 5.94
C LEU A 867 -27.95 46.93 7.01
N ILE A 868 -27.16 46.50 8.01
CA ILE A 868 -26.64 47.40 9.05
C ILE A 868 -25.74 48.49 8.46
N ARG A 869 -24.96 48.20 7.41
CA ARG A 869 -24.11 49.18 6.72
C ARG A 869 -24.87 50.09 5.74
N GLY A 870 -25.95 49.60 5.13
CA GLY A 870 -26.86 50.41 4.32
C GLY A 870 -27.57 51.50 5.12
N GLY A 871 -27.68 51.33 6.44
CA GLY A 871 -27.99 52.39 7.40
C GLY A 871 -29.45 52.84 7.45
N GLN A 872 -30.36 52.22 6.69
CA GLN A 872 -31.77 52.59 6.70
C GLN A 872 -32.45 52.10 7.99
N THR A 873 -33.34 52.93 8.55
CA THR A 873 -33.99 52.62 9.84
C THR A 873 -34.95 51.43 9.76
N ALA A 874 -35.52 51.18 8.59
CA ALA A 874 -36.42 50.04 8.33
C ALA A 874 -35.70 48.68 8.41
N ASP A 875 -34.44 48.63 7.95
CA ASP A 875 -33.68 47.40 7.77
C ASP A 875 -33.20 46.78 9.09
N ARG A 876 -33.26 47.55 10.20
CA ARG A 876 -32.81 47.13 11.53
C ARG A 876 -33.57 45.92 12.08
N GLY A 877 -34.87 45.79 11.77
CA GLY A 877 -35.69 44.65 12.18
C GLY A 877 -35.29 43.36 11.44
N PRO A 878 -35.36 43.34 10.09
CA PRO A 878 -34.88 42.22 9.28
C PRO A 878 -33.44 41.81 9.59
N ALA A 879 -32.53 42.76 9.84
CA ALA A 879 -31.15 42.46 10.21
C ALA A 879 -31.05 41.67 11.54
N HIS A 880 -31.84 42.00 12.57
CA HIS A 880 -31.86 41.24 13.82
C HIS A 880 -32.42 39.82 13.61
N GLU A 881 -33.52 39.68 12.87
CA GLU A 881 -34.11 38.36 12.61
C GLU A 881 -33.13 37.44 11.84
N LEU A 882 -32.41 37.99 10.87
CA LEU A 882 -31.36 37.27 10.16
C LEU A 882 -30.22 36.83 11.09
N LEU A 883 -29.81 37.67 12.05
CA LEU A 883 -28.77 37.35 13.03
C LEU A 883 -29.23 36.32 14.06
N ASP A 884 -30.46 36.38 14.57
CA ASP A 884 -31.02 35.37 15.49
C ASP A 884 -31.13 33.99 14.83
N ARG A 885 -31.60 33.96 13.58
CA ARG A 885 -31.62 32.73 12.76
C ARG A 885 -30.20 32.20 12.53
N ALA A 886 -29.24 33.06 12.17
CA ALA A 886 -27.85 32.67 11.95
C ALA A 886 -27.17 32.17 13.24
N ALA A 887 -27.36 32.86 14.37
CA ALA A 887 -26.78 32.50 15.67
C ALA A 887 -27.35 31.18 16.20
N THR A 888 -28.64 30.93 15.95
CA THR A 888 -29.27 29.66 16.31
C THR A 888 -28.64 28.50 15.55
N THR A 889 -28.51 28.61 14.23
CA THR A 889 -27.79 27.59 13.44
C THR A 889 -26.34 27.44 13.87
N ALA A 890 -25.60 28.54 14.02
CA ALA A 890 -24.18 28.54 14.40
C ALA A 890 -23.92 27.87 15.76
N ARG A 891 -24.81 28.05 16.74
CA ARG A 891 -24.77 27.30 18.02
C ARG A 891 -25.03 25.81 17.83
N THR A 892 -26.03 25.44 17.03
CA THR A 892 -26.39 24.02 16.82
C THR A 892 -25.36 23.22 16.02
N THR A 893 -24.58 23.86 15.14
CA THR A 893 -23.53 23.21 14.33
C THR A 893 -22.11 23.44 14.84
N GLY A 894 -21.92 24.19 15.94
CA GLY A 894 -20.58 24.42 16.51
C GLY A 894 -19.71 25.43 15.75
N MET A 895 -20.31 26.34 14.97
CA MET A 895 -19.60 27.39 14.23
C MET A 895 -19.13 28.52 15.18
N ALA A 896 -18.09 28.24 15.97
CA ALA A 896 -17.57 29.16 16.97
C ALA A 896 -17.12 30.51 16.38
N GLY A 897 -16.37 30.48 15.26
CA GLY A 897 -15.95 31.69 14.54
C GLY A 897 -17.12 32.57 14.06
N LEU A 898 -18.19 31.97 13.51
CA LEU A 898 -19.38 32.73 13.11
C LEU A 898 -20.14 33.29 14.34
N SER A 899 -20.22 32.52 15.42
CA SER A 899 -20.89 32.95 16.65
C SER A 899 -20.22 34.20 17.24
N ALA A 900 -18.89 34.24 17.29
CA ALA A 900 -18.13 35.40 17.75
C ALA A 900 -18.28 36.64 16.82
N LEU A 901 -18.44 36.42 15.50
CA LEU A 901 -18.71 37.50 14.55
C LEU A 901 -20.12 38.09 14.69
N ILE A 902 -21.13 37.27 15.00
CA ILE A 902 -22.50 37.75 15.22
C ILE A 902 -22.58 38.61 16.48
N VAL A 903 -21.96 38.18 17.59
CA VAL A 903 -21.92 38.94 18.85
C VAL A 903 -21.32 40.34 18.63
N ARG A 904 -20.13 40.42 18.01
CA ARG A 904 -19.46 41.70 17.69
C ARG A 904 -20.28 42.61 16.78
N LEU A 905 -21.08 42.05 15.87
CA LEU A 905 -21.94 42.83 14.98
C LEU A 905 -23.18 43.39 15.70
N LEU A 906 -23.73 42.65 16.67
CA LEU A 906 -24.82 43.13 17.52
C LEU A 906 -24.34 44.24 18.47
N GLU A 907 -23.19 44.05 19.12
CA GLU A 907 -22.51 45.07 19.94
C GLU A 907 -22.30 46.37 19.15
N ALA A 908 -21.69 46.27 17.96
CA ALA A 908 -21.43 47.42 17.09
C ALA A 908 -22.72 48.09 16.56
N ALA A 909 -23.82 47.35 16.41
CA ALA A 909 -25.12 47.88 15.96
C ALA A 909 -25.93 48.53 17.09
N ALA A 910 -25.70 48.16 18.35
CA ALA A 910 -26.37 48.75 19.51
C ALA A 910 -25.93 50.21 19.76
N GLY A 911 -24.73 50.60 19.31
CA GLY A 911 -24.18 51.94 19.51
C GLY A 911 -23.57 52.15 20.91
N GLU A 912 -23.51 51.11 21.73
CA GLU A 912 -22.69 51.09 22.93
C GLU A 912 -21.22 51.14 22.52
N ALA A 913 -20.46 52.09 23.08
CA ALA A 913 -19.01 52.08 22.90
C ALA A 913 -18.45 50.80 23.56
N PRO A 914 -17.50 50.08 22.93
CA PRO A 914 -17.02 48.82 23.48
C PRO A 914 -16.45 49.04 24.87
N SER A 915 -17.13 48.47 25.88
CA SER A 915 -16.63 48.40 27.25
C SER A 915 -15.28 47.69 27.22
N VAL A 916 -14.23 48.36 27.68
CA VAL A 916 -12.85 47.83 27.62
C VAL A 916 -12.62 46.85 28.77
N GLU A 917 -13.36 45.75 28.76
CA GLU A 917 -13.05 44.53 29.49
C GLU A 917 -12.50 43.51 28.49
N ARG A 918 -11.28 43.02 28.74
CA ARG A 918 -10.52 42.16 27.82
C ARG A 918 -10.86 40.68 27.99
N ASP A 919 -12.14 40.35 28.04
CA ASP A 919 -12.58 38.95 28.06
C ASP A 919 -12.68 38.38 26.64
N ALA A 920 -11.50 38.21 26.03
CA ALA A 920 -11.30 37.00 25.24
C ALA A 920 -11.42 35.80 26.19
N PRO A 921 -11.99 34.66 25.77
CA PRO A 921 -12.02 33.47 26.61
C PRO A 921 -10.60 33.13 27.02
N ALA A 922 -10.34 33.11 28.33
CA ALA A 922 -9.00 33.00 28.87
C ALA A 922 -8.39 31.64 28.50
N ILE A 923 -7.57 31.63 27.43
CA ILE A 923 -6.53 30.62 27.26
C ILE A 923 -5.75 30.64 28.57
N SER A 924 -5.66 29.49 29.24
CA SER A 924 -5.01 29.37 30.54
C SER A 924 -3.58 29.87 30.44
N VAL A 925 -3.31 31.04 31.02
CA VAL A 925 -1.95 31.53 31.23
C VAL A 925 -1.23 30.45 32.03
N PRO A 926 -0.08 29.92 31.56
CA PRO A 926 0.70 28.98 32.35
C PRO A 926 1.02 29.58 33.71
N PRO A 927 1.22 28.77 34.77
CA PRO A 927 1.74 29.29 36.03
C PRO A 927 3.04 30.07 35.80
N GLU A 928 3.39 30.99 36.71
CA GLU A 928 4.68 31.68 36.69
C GLU A 928 5.83 30.70 36.42
N PRO A 929 6.90 31.11 35.72
CA PRO A 929 7.99 30.22 35.30
C PRO A 929 8.80 29.69 36.49
N GLY A 930 8.24 28.68 37.17
CA GLY A 930 8.96 27.74 37.99
C GLY A 930 9.98 27.06 37.10
N ARG A 931 11.25 27.13 37.52
CA ARG A 931 12.41 26.67 36.75
C ARG A 931 12.18 25.27 36.18
N ASP A 932 12.57 25.09 34.92
CA ASP A 932 12.43 23.81 34.23
C ASP A 932 13.31 22.78 34.95
N ARG A 933 12.70 21.85 35.68
CA ARG A 933 13.40 20.90 36.55
C ARG A 933 13.59 19.60 35.77
N PHE A 934 14.76 18.97 35.83
CA PHE A 934 15.04 17.69 35.21
C PHE A 934 15.84 16.83 36.20
N GLN A 935 15.18 16.42 37.30
CA GLN A 935 15.87 15.87 38.47
C GLN A 935 15.40 14.44 38.80
N ARG A 936 16.33 13.59 39.22
CA ARG A 936 16.04 12.18 39.52
C ARG A 936 15.69 11.95 40.99
N GLU A 937 14.45 11.52 41.22
CA GLU A 937 13.88 11.16 42.51
C GLU A 937 13.72 9.62 42.59
N GLY A 938 14.76 8.93 43.06
CA GLY A 938 14.79 7.46 43.17
C GLY A 938 14.87 6.75 41.81
N GLU A 939 13.89 5.88 41.51
CA GLU A 939 13.77 5.21 40.21
C GLU A 939 13.15 6.09 39.11
N TYR A 940 12.72 7.32 39.43
CA TYR A 940 12.00 8.19 38.50
C TYR A 940 12.70 9.53 38.29
N TRP A 941 12.49 10.14 37.12
CA TRP A 941 12.83 11.52 36.83
C TRP A 941 11.56 12.36 36.92
N THR A 942 11.59 13.39 37.76
CA THR A 942 10.57 14.43 37.80
C THR A 942 11.03 15.55 36.87
N VAL A 943 10.28 15.76 35.80
CA VAL A 943 10.61 16.69 34.73
C VAL A 943 9.52 17.76 34.64
N SER A 944 9.85 19.03 34.84
CA SER A 944 8.97 20.16 34.56
C SER A 944 9.51 20.98 33.40
N TYR A 945 8.63 21.34 32.46
CA TYR A 945 8.93 22.23 31.34
C TYR A 945 7.65 22.88 30.87
N ASP A 946 7.68 24.19 30.62
CA ASP A 946 6.51 24.98 30.16
C ASP A 946 5.26 24.77 31.05
N GLY A 947 5.46 24.83 32.37
CA GLY A 947 4.42 24.62 33.40
C GLY A 947 3.92 23.17 33.58
N VAL A 948 4.22 22.25 32.65
CA VAL A 948 3.77 20.86 32.68
C VAL A 948 4.80 19.95 33.37
N ILE A 949 4.34 19.11 34.30
CA ILE A 949 5.17 18.16 35.08
C ILE A 949 4.89 16.72 34.63
N ALA A 950 5.93 16.00 34.22
CA ALA A 950 5.90 14.57 33.88
C ALA A 950 6.82 13.76 34.83
N ARG A 951 6.51 12.46 35.02
CA ARG A 951 7.34 11.52 35.77
C ARG A 951 7.68 10.28 34.94
N LEU A 952 8.95 10.13 34.61
CA LEU A 952 9.48 9.09 33.72
C LEU A 952 10.34 8.09 34.50
N LYS A 953 10.25 6.78 34.22
CA LYS A 953 11.16 5.80 34.84
C LYS A 953 12.59 5.95 34.31
N ASP A 954 13.58 5.84 35.19
CA ASP A 954 15.00 6.01 34.88
C ASP A 954 15.48 5.08 33.75
N SER A 955 16.30 5.64 32.86
CA SER A 955 16.85 4.92 31.71
C SER A 955 18.20 5.51 31.31
N LYS A 956 19.02 4.72 30.58
CA LYS A 956 20.35 5.17 30.09
C LYS A 956 20.25 6.47 29.29
N GLY A 957 19.22 6.62 28.46
CA GLY A 957 18.99 7.82 27.65
C GLY A 957 18.63 9.06 28.47
N LEU A 958 17.80 8.95 29.51
CA LEU A 958 17.49 10.09 30.39
C LEU A 958 18.73 10.57 31.16
N ARG A 959 19.57 9.64 31.64
CA ARG A 959 20.88 9.96 32.24
C ARG A 959 21.83 10.64 31.24
N GLN A 960 21.81 10.25 29.97
CA GLN A 960 22.58 10.89 28.90
C GLN A 960 22.09 12.31 28.60
N ILE A 961 20.77 12.51 28.57
CA ILE A 961 20.15 13.83 28.38
C ILE A 961 20.53 14.76 29.55
N ALA A 962 20.38 14.32 30.80
CA ALA A 962 20.75 15.13 31.97
C ALA A 962 22.21 15.62 31.94
N LEU A 963 23.16 14.78 31.51
CA LEU A 963 24.58 15.17 31.39
C LEU A 963 24.87 16.18 30.27
N LEU A 964 24.02 16.23 29.24
CA LEU A 964 24.08 17.22 28.16
C LEU A 964 23.40 18.54 28.59
N LEU A 965 22.25 18.46 29.27
CA LEU A 965 21.57 19.64 29.86
C LEU A 965 22.45 20.32 30.92
N ALA A 966 23.22 19.55 31.69
CA ALA A 966 24.19 20.06 32.67
C ALA A 966 25.41 20.77 32.06
N GLN A 967 25.63 20.65 30.73
CA GLN A 967 26.79 21.24 30.04
C GLN A 967 26.39 21.86 28.69
N PRO A 968 25.53 22.90 28.68
CA PRO A 968 25.07 23.52 27.43
C PRO A 968 26.23 24.07 26.61
N GLY A 969 26.17 23.89 25.29
CA GLY A 969 27.22 24.35 24.36
C GLY A 969 28.51 23.52 24.37
N ARG A 970 28.62 22.47 25.20
CA ARG A 970 29.81 21.60 25.25
C ARG A 970 29.61 20.28 24.50
N GLU A 971 30.50 20.01 23.56
CA GLU A 971 30.57 18.71 22.89
C GLU A 971 31.17 17.64 23.81
N LEU A 972 30.49 16.49 23.94
CA LEU A 972 30.96 15.31 24.66
C LEU A 972 31.17 14.15 23.69
N HIS A 973 32.39 13.58 23.62
CA HIS A 973 32.65 12.41 22.77
C HIS A 973 31.88 11.20 23.30
N VAL A 974 31.35 10.38 22.39
CA VAL A 974 30.34 9.37 22.75
C VAL A 974 30.86 8.29 23.71
N THR A 975 32.14 7.90 23.62
CA THR A 975 32.77 6.98 24.58
C THR A 975 32.77 7.52 26.00
N ASP A 976 32.91 8.84 26.13
CA ASP A 976 33.11 9.51 27.40
C ASP A 976 31.74 9.72 28.04
N LEU A 977 30.73 10.08 27.23
CA LEU A 977 29.32 10.10 27.61
C LEU A 977 28.84 8.70 28.07
N GLU A 978 29.17 7.62 27.37
CA GLU A 978 28.83 6.26 27.84
C GLU A 978 29.57 5.89 29.15
N THR A 979 30.81 6.35 29.33
CA THR A 979 31.59 6.12 30.55
C THR A 979 31.00 6.88 31.76
N MET A 980 30.68 8.16 31.59
CA MET A 980 30.11 9.03 32.63
C MET A 980 28.74 8.52 33.13
N VAL A 981 27.93 7.93 32.26
CA VAL A 981 26.60 7.36 32.59
C VAL A 981 26.70 6.01 33.32
N SER A 982 27.81 5.30 33.12
CA SER A 982 28.06 3.97 33.68
C SER A 982 28.79 4.00 35.02
N ALA A 983 29.28 5.16 35.46
CA ALA A 983 29.95 5.33 36.75
C ALA A 983 28.94 5.38 37.92
N PRO A 984 29.15 4.64 39.02
CA PRO A 984 28.35 4.79 40.23
C PRO A 984 28.66 6.12 40.93
N ALA A 985 27.64 6.76 41.48
CA ALA A 985 27.78 8.05 42.17
C ALA A 985 28.70 7.92 43.41
N ARG A 986 29.75 8.74 43.46
CA ARG A 986 30.67 8.81 44.61
C ARG A 986 30.21 9.85 45.64
N PRO A 987 30.34 9.58 46.96
CA PRO A 987 30.12 10.57 48.01
C PRO A 987 31.25 11.63 48.02
N ALA A 988 31.03 12.69 48.80
CA ALA A 988 31.84 13.91 48.76
C ALA A 988 33.21 13.84 49.47
N ALA A 989 34.12 14.71 49.00
CA ALA A 989 35.35 15.23 49.63
C ALA A 989 36.49 14.26 50.01
N SER A 990 37.69 14.51 49.44
CA SER A 990 38.89 14.97 50.19
C SER A 990 40.21 14.85 49.39
N GLY A 991 41.15 15.79 49.63
CA GLY A 991 42.61 15.60 49.47
C GLY A 991 43.23 15.56 48.05
N PRO A 992 44.29 16.37 47.78
CA PRO A 992 45.16 16.17 46.62
C PRO A 992 46.34 15.24 46.98
N GLY A 993 46.62 14.19 46.19
CA GLY A 993 47.77 13.32 46.47
C GLY A 993 48.15 12.25 45.43
N SER A 994 49.45 12.19 45.15
CA SER A 994 50.22 11.10 44.52
C SER A 994 50.03 10.73 43.03
N ARG A 995 51.11 10.18 42.47
CA ARG A 995 51.28 9.57 41.14
C ARG A 995 51.72 8.10 41.33
N VAL A 996 51.97 7.41 40.20
CA VAL A 996 52.67 6.11 40.04
C VAL A 996 51.81 4.88 40.37
N GLY A 997 51.81 3.79 39.58
CA GLY A 997 52.38 3.58 38.23
C GLY A 997 52.69 2.11 37.93
N ARG A 998 52.93 1.77 36.64
CA ARG A 998 53.41 0.49 36.05
C ARG A 998 52.69 -0.83 36.43
N GLY A 999 52.42 -1.68 35.44
CA GLY A 999 52.12 -3.10 35.68
C GLY A 999 51.40 -3.79 34.52
N GLU A 1000 52.08 -4.75 33.89
CA GLU A 1000 51.66 -5.56 32.74
C GLU A 1000 50.31 -6.30 32.87
N LEU A 1001 49.66 -6.51 31.72
CA LEU A 1001 49.00 -7.77 31.39
C LEU A 1001 48.93 -7.93 29.86
N GLU A 1002 49.51 -9.01 29.32
CA GLU A 1002 49.46 -9.32 27.89
C GLU A 1002 48.17 -10.06 27.52
N LEU A 1003 47.69 -9.87 26.29
CA LEU A 1003 46.89 -10.86 25.55
C LEU A 1003 47.06 -10.62 24.04
N ARG A 1004 47.21 -11.69 23.26
CA ARG A 1004 47.54 -11.66 21.83
C ARG A 1004 46.33 -12.03 20.95
N SER A 1005 46.26 -11.40 19.78
CA SER A 1005 45.71 -11.90 18.50
C SER A 1005 44.62 -12.98 18.53
N ASP A 1006 43.35 -12.60 18.30
CA ASP A 1006 42.76 -12.63 16.95
C ASP A 1006 41.23 -12.42 16.96
N PHE A 1007 40.74 -11.52 16.10
CA PHE A 1007 39.34 -11.44 15.67
C PHE A 1007 39.28 -11.00 14.21
N GLY A 1008 38.34 -11.59 13.46
CA GLY A 1008 38.40 -11.68 11.99
C GLY A 1008 38.35 -10.36 11.20
N ASP A 1009 38.99 -10.42 10.03
CA ASP A 1009 39.07 -9.38 9.00
C ASP A 1009 37.68 -9.08 8.42
N ALA A 1010 37.17 -7.86 8.63
CA ALA A 1010 35.97 -7.38 7.94
C ALA A 1010 36.36 -6.80 6.58
N GLY A 1011 35.56 -7.12 5.55
CA GLY A 1011 35.89 -6.87 4.14
C GLY A 1011 35.96 -5.40 3.70
N GLU A 1012 35.92 -5.21 2.39
CA GLU A 1012 36.04 -3.89 1.76
C GLU A 1012 34.79 -3.03 2.01
N LEU A 1013 34.99 -1.71 2.16
CA LEU A 1013 33.93 -0.78 2.60
C LEU A 1013 32.78 -0.57 1.58
N LEU A 1014 33.03 -0.80 0.29
CA LEU A 1014 32.02 -0.85 -0.77
C LEU A 1014 32.45 -1.89 -1.82
N ASP A 1015 31.53 -2.75 -2.21
CA ASP A 1015 31.69 -3.66 -3.36
C ASP A 1015 31.43 -2.95 -4.70
N ALA A 1016 31.49 -3.71 -5.80
CA ALA A 1016 31.31 -3.21 -7.15
C ALA A 1016 29.85 -2.83 -7.47
N GLU A 1017 28.87 -3.47 -6.84
CA GLU A 1017 27.44 -3.28 -7.08
C GLU A 1017 26.95 -2.00 -6.39
N ALA A 1018 27.29 -1.83 -5.11
CA ALA A 1018 27.07 -0.60 -4.38
C ALA A 1018 27.74 0.60 -5.10
N ARG A 1019 28.95 0.42 -5.64
CA ARG A 1019 29.64 1.47 -6.41
C ARG A 1019 28.94 1.83 -7.72
N ALA A 1020 28.29 0.86 -8.38
CA ALA A 1020 27.46 1.14 -9.55
C ALA A 1020 26.20 1.92 -9.16
N ALA A 1021 25.51 1.53 -8.08
CA ALA A 1021 24.33 2.21 -7.56
C ALA A 1021 24.63 3.66 -7.12
N TYR A 1022 25.72 3.90 -6.39
CA TYR A 1022 26.17 5.26 -6.04
C TYR A 1022 26.48 6.12 -7.27
N LYS A 1023 26.97 5.53 -8.37
CA LYS A 1023 27.20 6.27 -9.61
C LYS A 1023 25.87 6.60 -10.31
N ALA A 1024 24.97 5.63 -10.46
CA ALA A 1024 23.65 5.85 -11.05
C ALA A 1024 22.90 6.98 -10.32
N ARG A 1025 22.86 6.95 -8.98
CA ARG A 1025 22.19 8.00 -8.19
C ARG A 1025 22.87 9.38 -8.32
N LEU A 1026 24.19 9.44 -8.56
CA LEU A 1026 24.88 10.70 -8.87
C LEU A 1026 24.54 11.25 -10.26
N ASP A 1027 24.43 10.35 -11.26
CA ASP A 1027 24.03 10.71 -12.63
C ASP A 1027 22.53 11.14 -12.66
N GLU A 1028 21.66 10.51 -11.86
CA GLU A 1028 20.27 10.95 -11.59
C GLU A 1028 20.23 12.34 -10.93
N LEU A 1029 20.93 12.54 -9.81
CA LEU A 1029 20.94 13.82 -9.07
C LEU A 1029 21.53 14.96 -9.89
N GLN A 1030 22.38 14.67 -10.87
CA GLN A 1030 22.81 15.66 -11.85
C GLN A 1030 21.64 16.10 -12.74
N SER A 1031 20.86 15.14 -13.28
CA SER A 1031 19.66 15.44 -14.06
C SER A 1031 18.56 16.13 -13.24
N GLU A 1032 18.37 15.74 -11.98
CA GLU A 1032 17.46 16.43 -11.06
C GLU A 1032 17.90 17.87 -10.76
N LEU A 1033 19.22 18.10 -10.64
CA LEU A 1033 19.77 19.43 -10.42
C LEU A 1033 19.64 20.32 -11.65
N ASP A 1034 20.05 19.85 -12.83
CA ASP A 1034 19.97 20.62 -14.08
C ASP A 1034 18.50 20.99 -14.38
N GLN A 1035 17.57 20.07 -14.11
CA GLN A 1035 16.12 20.33 -14.15
C GLN A 1035 15.68 21.39 -13.12
N ALA A 1036 16.12 21.30 -11.87
CA ALA A 1036 15.75 22.26 -10.83
C ALA A 1036 16.32 23.67 -11.09
N GLU A 1037 17.52 23.76 -11.67
CA GLU A 1037 18.11 25.03 -12.11
C GLU A 1037 17.38 25.61 -13.34
N GLU A 1038 16.99 24.78 -14.32
CA GLU A 1038 16.16 25.21 -15.48
C GLU A 1038 14.78 25.73 -15.05
N PHE A 1039 14.12 25.05 -14.11
CA PHE A 1039 12.82 25.46 -13.56
C PHE A 1039 12.90 26.57 -12.50
N ASN A 1040 14.11 27.02 -12.16
CA ASN A 1040 14.36 28.07 -11.16
C ASN A 1040 13.76 27.73 -9.78
N ASP A 1041 13.88 26.45 -9.37
CA ASP A 1041 13.50 25.93 -8.05
C ASP A 1041 14.77 25.86 -7.16
N PRO A 1042 15.03 26.90 -6.34
CA PRO A 1042 16.25 26.94 -5.53
C PRO A 1042 16.25 25.87 -4.43
N ILE A 1043 15.08 25.42 -3.95
CA ILE A 1043 14.97 24.48 -2.83
C ILE A 1043 15.29 23.07 -3.31
N ARG A 1044 14.68 22.63 -4.42
CA ARG A 1044 15.02 21.32 -5.02
C ARG A 1044 16.46 21.30 -5.54
N ALA A 1045 16.95 22.41 -6.09
CA ALA A 1045 18.35 22.52 -6.51
C ALA A 1045 19.32 22.51 -5.30
N GLU A 1046 18.97 23.11 -4.16
CA GLU A 1046 19.76 23.02 -2.92
C GLU A 1046 19.77 21.59 -2.37
N GLN A 1047 18.60 20.94 -2.28
CA GLN A 1047 18.46 19.53 -1.87
C GLN A 1047 19.26 18.58 -2.76
N ALA A 1048 19.15 18.71 -4.09
CA ALA A 1048 19.91 17.89 -5.03
C ALA A 1048 21.42 18.14 -4.91
N ARG A 1049 21.87 19.39 -4.72
CA ARG A 1049 23.29 19.70 -4.45
C ARG A 1049 23.77 19.09 -3.14
N ASP A 1050 22.96 19.12 -2.07
CA ASP A 1050 23.33 18.59 -0.76
C ASP A 1050 23.36 17.05 -0.73
N GLU A 1051 22.40 16.37 -1.38
CA GLU A 1051 22.40 14.92 -1.57
C GLU A 1051 23.59 14.49 -2.45
N ARG A 1052 23.80 15.16 -3.60
CA ARG A 1052 24.94 14.87 -4.48
C ARG A 1052 26.27 15.07 -3.76
N ALA A 1053 26.40 16.14 -2.98
CA ALA A 1053 27.58 16.38 -2.15
C ALA A 1053 27.71 15.35 -1.01
N PHE A 1054 26.62 14.85 -0.43
CA PHE A 1054 26.65 13.77 0.56
C PHE A 1054 27.15 12.46 -0.06
N LEU A 1055 26.61 12.03 -1.20
CA LEU A 1055 27.03 10.81 -1.88
C LEU A 1055 28.49 10.88 -2.37
N VAL A 1056 28.94 12.04 -2.89
CA VAL A 1056 30.36 12.26 -3.21
C VAL A 1056 31.24 12.11 -1.97
N ARG A 1057 30.87 12.73 -0.83
CA ARG A 1057 31.64 12.62 0.43
C ARG A 1057 31.70 11.19 0.99
N GLU A 1058 30.68 10.36 0.78
CA GLU A 1058 30.73 8.94 1.18
C GLU A 1058 31.57 8.07 0.22
N LEU A 1059 31.51 8.33 -1.10
CA LEU A 1059 32.42 7.70 -2.07
C LEU A 1059 33.89 8.04 -1.79
N GLU A 1060 34.20 9.31 -1.49
CA GLU A 1060 35.53 9.79 -1.08
C GLU A 1060 36.02 9.17 0.25
N ARG A 1061 35.10 8.69 1.10
CA ARG A 1061 35.45 7.97 2.35
C ARG A 1061 35.81 6.51 2.09
N ALA A 1062 35.08 5.85 1.19
CA ALA A 1062 35.28 4.45 0.85
C ALA A 1062 36.55 4.22 -0.01
N VAL A 1063 36.83 5.14 -0.94
CA VAL A 1063 37.91 5.01 -1.94
C VAL A 1063 39.11 5.89 -1.57
N GLY A 1064 40.28 5.28 -1.36
CA GLY A 1064 41.52 6.00 -1.10
C GLY A 1064 42.16 6.62 -2.36
N LEU A 1065 43.11 7.55 -2.15
CA LEU A 1065 43.94 8.13 -3.20
C LEU A 1065 44.51 7.04 -4.13
N GLY A 1066 44.24 7.16 -5.43
CA GLY A 1066 44.62 6.15 -6.42
C GLY A 1066 43.59 5.03 -6.64
N GLY A 1067 42.38 5.13 -6.09
CA GLY A 1067 41.23 4.30 -6.49
C GLY A 1067 41.08 2.96 -5.76
N ARG A 1068 41.75 2.75 -4.62
CA ARG A 1068 41.73 1.48 -3.85
C ARG A 1068 40.88 1.59 -2.58
N ASN A 1069 40.16 0.52 -2.26
CA ASN A 1069 39.22 0.46 -1.15
C ASN A 1069 39.90 0.48 0.24
N ARG A 1070 39.19 1.01 1.24
CA ARG A 1070 39.54 0.92 2.68
C ARG A 1070 38.76 -0.20 3.38
N ARG A 1071 39.25 -0.61 4.56
CA ARG A 1071 38.62 -1.58 5.48
C ARG A 1071 38.19 -0.93 6.79
N ALA A 1072 37.29 -1.56 7.53
CA ALA A 1072 36.72 -1.09 8.81
C ALA A 1072 36.91 -2.14 9.93
N ALA A 1073 36.66 -1.87 11.23
CA ALA A 1073 36.00 -0.74 11.88
C ALA A 1073 36.65 -0.41 13.25
N SER A 1074 36.08 0.54 14.02
CA SER A 1074 36.57 0.88 15.37
C SER A 1074 35.47 0.95 16.44
N HIS A 1075 35.86 0.73 17.70
CA HIS A 1075 34.99 0.71 18.89
C HIS A 1075 34.06 1.93 19.03
N ALA A 1076 34.51 3.11 18.60
CA ALA A 1076 33.75 4.35 18.69
C ALA A 1076 32.40 4.32 17.95
N GLU A 1077 32.29 3.52 16.89
CA GLU A 1077 31.06 3.46 16.07
C GLU A 1077 29.94 2.67 16.75
N ARG A 1078 30.28 1.60 17.48
CA ARG A 1078 29.30 0.88 18.33
C ARG A 1078 28.79 1.77 19.48
N ALA A 1079 29.68 2.56 20.09
CA ALA A 1079 29.28 3.56 21.08
C ALA A 1079 28.37 4.65 20.47
N ARG A 1080 28.70 5.15 19.26
CA ARG A 1080 27.88 6.12 18.50
C ARG A 1080 26.46 5.63 18.31
N LEU A 1081 26.29 4.41 17.79
CA LEU A 1081 24.99 3.81 17.53
C LEU A 1081 24.20 3.56 18.83
N ASN A 1082 24.85 3.03 19.87
CA ASN A 1082 24.20 2.76 21.17
C ASN A 1082 23.70 4.04 21.86
N ALA A 1083 24.52 5.08 21.97
CA ALA A 1083 24.11 6.33 22.57
C ALA A 1083 23.04 7.06 21.73
N THR A 1084 23.19 7.07 20.40
CA THR A 1084 22.17 7.65 19.50
C THR A 1084 20.82 6.97 19.68
N ARG A 1085 20.79 5.62 19.75
CA ARG A 1085 19.57 4.84 19.97
C ARG A 1085 18.98 5.08 21.37
N ALA A 1086 19.81 5.14 22.41
CA ALA A 1086 19.37 5.36 23.79
C ALA A 1086 18.79 6.77 24.00
N ILE A 1087 19.47 7.81 23.50
CA ILE A 1087 19.01 9.21 23.57
C ILE A 1087 17.70 9.37 22.79
N ARG A 1088 17.64 8.90 21.54
CA ARG A 1088 16.41 8.97 20.73
C ARG A 1088 15.24 8.21 21.36
N ALA A 1089 15.47 7.02 21.91
CA ALA A 1089 14.41 6.27 22.60
C ALA A 1089 13.89 6.99 23.85
N ALA A 1090 14.78 7.62 24.64
CA ALA A 1090 14.38 8.44 25.77
C ALA A 1090 13.60 9.70 25.31
N MET A 1091 14.02 10.35 24.23
CA MET A 1091 13.31 11.51 23.65
C MET A 1091 11.94 11.14 23.09
N VAL A 1092 11.78 9.98 22.44
CA VAL A 1092 10.47 9.49 21.95
C VAL A 1092 9.53 9.16 23.11
N ASN A 1093 10.03 8.47 24.15
CA ASN A 1093 9.21 8.20 25.34
C ASN A 1093 8.84 9.49 26.07
N LEU A 1094 9.78 10.44 26.21
CA LEU A 1094 9.52 11.74 26.79
C LEU A 1094 8.53 12.55 25.94
N ALA A 1095 8.61 12.51 24.60
CA ALA A 1095 7.68 13.19 23.71
C ALA A 1095 6.23 12.65 23.76
N ARG A 1096 6.03 11.40 24.24
CA ARG A 1096 4.70 10.84 24.49
C ARG A 1096 4.06 11.38 25.77
N GLU A 1097 4.85 11.51 26.83
CA GLU A 1097 4.39 12.03 28.13
C GLU A 1097 4.42 13.58 28.20
N HIS A 1098 5.28 14.22 27.41
CA HIS A 1098 5.52 15.68 27.37
C HIS A 1098 5.88 16.14 25.94
N PRO A 1099 4.90 16.29 25.03
CA PRO A 1099 5.16 16.66 23.63
C PRO A 1099 5.90 18.00 23.42
N PRO A 1100 5.65 19.08 24.21
CA PRO A 1100 6.44 20.33 24.11
C PRO A 1100 7.93 20.10 24.34
N LEU A 1101 8.32 19.44 25.45
CA LEU A 1101 9.72 19.17 25.74
C LEU A 1101 10.34 18.17 24.76
N GLY A 1102 9.56 17.20 24.29
CA GLY A 1102 9.97 16.29 23.21
C GLY A 1102 10.42 17.04 21.95
N ARG A 1103 9.69 18.08 21.54
CA ARG A 1103 10.05 18.94 20.41
C ARG A 1103 11.26 19.82 20.71
N HIS A 1104 11.34 20.43 21.91
CA HIS A 1104 12.49 21.22 22.33
C HIS A 1104 13.79 20.41 22.28
N LEU A 1105 13.83 19.22 22.90
CA LEU A 1105 15.01 18.36 22.89
C LEU A 1105 15.35 17.85 21.48
N ALA A 1106 14.35 17.63 20.62
CA ALA A 1106 14.58 17.23 19.22
C ALA A 1106 15.25 18.34 18.38
N ALA A 1107 14.95 19.61 18.64
CA ALA A 1107 15.61 20.74 17.99
C ALA A 1107 17.00 21.04 18.57
N THR A 1108 17.20 20.83 19.88
CA THR A 1108 18.37 21.32 20.62
C THR A 1108 19.45 20.26 20.91
N ILE A 1109 19.14 18.96 20.90
CA ILE A 1109 20.14 17.89 21.09
C ILE A 1109 20.60 17.32 19.76
N ARG A 1110 21.90 17.44 19.48
CA ARG A 1110 22.56 16.80 18.32
C ARG A 1110 23.27 15.52 18.77
N THR A 1111 22.88 14.39 18.18
CA THR A 1111 23.50 13.07 18.43
C THR A 1111 24.45 12.66 17.31
N GLY A 1112 25.73 12.49 17.61
CA GLY A 1112 26.74 12.03 16.66
C GLY A 1112 27.91 11.34 17.36
N ARG A 1113 29.10 11.36 16.74
CA ARG A 1113 30.34 10.90 17.40
C ARG A 1113 30.70 11.77 18.62
N TYR A 1114 30.30 13.04 18.57
CA TYR A 1114 30.10 13.90 19.73
C TYR A 1114 28.60 14.13 19.91
N CYS A 1115 28.14 14.29 21.14
CA CYS A 1115 26.79 14.71 21.48
C CYS A 1115 26.84 16.10 22.12
N LEU A 1116 25.83 16.93 21.82
CA LEU A 1116 25.76 18.33 22.21
C LEU A 1116 24.31 18.74 22.49
N TYR A 1117 24.10 19.53 23.55
CA TYR A 1117 22.87 20.29 23.77
C TYR A 1117 23.15 21.78 23.53
N THR A 1118 22.42 22.40 22.61
CA THR A 1118 22.49 23.83 22.31
C THR A 1118 21.13 24.46 22.64
N PRO A 1119 21.01 25.29 23.69
CA PRO A 1119 19.77 26.00 24.00
C PRO A 1119 19.31 26.87 22.83
N ASP A 1120 17.99 26.96 22.61
CA ASP A 1120 17.44 27.89 21.61
C ASP A 1120 17.55 29.34 22.13
N PRO A 1121 18.25 30.25 21.43
CA PRO A 1121 18.35 31.65 21.85
C PRO A 1121 17.02 32.42 21.82
N ARG A 1122 15.95 31.85 21.23
CA ARG A 1122 14.60 32.42 21.21
C ARG A 1122 13.77 32.03 22.44
N THR A 1123 14.15 30.95 23.15
CA THR A 1123 13.49 30.47 24.37
C THR A 1123 14.55 30.04 25.41
N PRO A 1124 15.03 30.96 26.27
CA PRO A 1124 16.15 30.71 27.18
C PRO A 1124 15.77 29.83 28.38
N VAL A 1125 15.71 28.51 28.17
CA VAL A 1125 15.43 27.48 29.18
C VAL A 1125 16.57 27.39 30.21
N THR A 1126 16.23 27.45 31.51
CA THR A 1126 17.21 27.38 32.61
C THR A 1126 16.93 26.17 33.50
N TRP A 1127 17.71 25.10 33.30
CA TRP A 1127 17.48 23.79 33.93
C TRP A 1127 17.91 23.71 35.40
N GLU A 1128 17.04 23.14 36.25
CA GLU A 1128 17.36 22.72 37.62
C GLU A 1128 17.48 21.18 37.69
N LEU A 1129 18.70 20.67 37.89
CA LEU A 1129 19.11 19.28 37.62
C LEU A 1129 19.36 18.45 38.89
#